data_AF-A0A960DZA2-F1
#
_entry.id   AF-A0A960DZA2-F1
#
_cell.length_a   1.000
_cell.length_b   1.000
_cell.length_c   1.000
_cell.angle_alpha   90.00
_cell.angle_beta   90.00
_cell.angle_gamma   90.00
#
_symmetry.space_group_name_H-M   'P 1'
#
loop_
_entity.id
_entity.type
_entity.pdbx_description
1 polymer ?
#
loop_
_entity_poly.entity_id
_entity_poly.type
_entity_poly.pdbx_seq_one_letter_code
_entity_poly.pdbx_strand_id
1 'polypeptide(L)'
;RAGGEVIASDASLGLITVAADPGQLQALASIAGVTGVVEQFEPIVHRTTDRVGLRAALQEVGPITNASCGSRIISEADTQLAAASARSTYGVDGTGVMVGVLSDSYNSLGGAAADVSNGELPGPGNPCGRTTPVQVQAEWIDADASDEGRAMAQAVHDVAPGATIRFATAFNGDVDFANQIRNLAAAGAKVIVDDITYFNEAMYQDGVIARAVDDVTAQGVVYFSSAANSNLRIGASDVGSYEAAAYRGTPCPSSVAAFAGEVDCHDFNPGPGTDNGNGFTVSNGGSLRFLLGYSEPLYGVTTDLDLFLVDSVTGSVVAVSNNDNPGVTDNTFEAVSYTNNTGSTRTYNVVVGRFGSTARSPRFRVVSNRSAGVTAAERTVTSGTDVIGPTSFGHNMTPKAGSIAALPYNSNTAPETYSSRGPANYCWLPVNGTTPVTALGNCAADTIDITATDGGANSFFGSFSGSTWRFYGTSQAAPHAAGVAALQKQYRPCRTPAQILAAQRASGVPIGSFPKDAVGGGRLQAPAAISGLAACPASPWAPFGSWSAMVDRIYTDMIGKAPTSSQRTGYVNRLSAGSLTPGGLVAELRRSSDHVNNVDPVTRLYRAYFLRIPDKGGLEFWIRQRRTHGRKLNWISDNFANSSEFKNKYGSLSNRAFVELVYQNVLGRTGDAGGINYWTGKLDKRTASRGSVMTGFSESSEYKRKQVAEVDVSVIYILNLRRSPSTAEFNALVGDLELTAIKSTADVAGDLIASAEYDSKVP
;
A
#
# COMPACT_ATOMS: atom_id res chain seq x y z
N ARG A 1 10.22 6.37 -35.98
CA ARG A 1 10.45 7.10 -37.27
C ARG A 1 11.49 8.20 -37.14
N ALA A 2 11.73 8.76 -35.93
CA ALA A 2 12.76 9.77 -35.68
C ALA A 2 13.96 9.26 -34.84
N GLY A 3 14.12 7.94 -34.68
CA GLY A 3 15.10 7.35 -33.74
C GLY A 3 14.63 7.51 -32.28
N GLY A 4 14.64 6.41 -31.51
CA GLY A 4 14.24 6.41 -30.10
C GLY A 4 13.21 5.34 -29.74
N GLU A 5 13.28 4.88 -28.49
CA GLU A 5 12.41 3.88 -27.87
C GLU A 5 11.46 4.55 -26.89
N VAL A 6 10.15 4.29 -27.02
CA VAL A 6 9.17 4.79 -26.05
C VAL A 6 9.28 3.96 -24.78
N ILE A 7 9.65 4.62 -23.69
CA ILE A 7 9.82 4.01 -22.38
C ILE A 7 8.49 4.04 -21.61
N ALA A 8 7.84 5.20 -21.61
CA ALA A 8 6.57 5.40 -20.91
C ALA A 8 5.69 6.42 -21.64
N SER A 9 4.40 6.38 -21.37
CA SER A 9 3.45 7.39 -21.82
C SER A 9 2.35 7.61 -20.79
N ASP A 10 1.88 8.84 -20.69
CA ASP A 10 0.69 9.20 -19.93
C ASP A 10 -0.25 9.99 -20.84
N ALA A 11 -1.28 9.29 -21.34
CA ALA A 11 -2.27 9.87 -22.25
C ALA A 11 -3.12 10.95 -21.58
N SER A 12 -3.28 10.91 -20.25
CA SER A 12 -4.04 11.94 -19.52
C SER A 12 -3.28 13.26 -19.44
N LEU A 13 -1.95 13.19 -19.55
CA LEU A 13 -1.06 14.34 -19.51
C LEU A 13 -0.50 14.74 -20.88
N GLY A 14 -0.69 13.90 -21.91
CA GLY A 14 -0.12 14.14 -23.24
C GLY A 14 1.40 14.00 -23.27
N LEU A 15 1.99 13.25 -22.35
CA LEU A 15 3.44 13.10 -22.20
C LEU A 15 3.93 11.72 -22.63
N ILE A 16 5.11 11.68 -23.23
CA ILE A 16 5.81 10.44 -23.64
C ILE A 16 7.27 10.57 -23.23
N THR A 17 7.79 9.57 -22.51
CA THR A 17 9.23 9.44 -22.25
C THR A 17 9.85 8.58 -23.35
N VAL A 18 10.90 9.09 -23.99
CA VAL A 18 11.61 8.42 -25.08
C VAL A 18 13.09 8.33 -24.75
N ALA A 19 13.65 7.12 -24.78
CA ALA A 19 15.10 6.92 -24.77
C ALA A 19 15.63 7.10 -26.19
N ALA A 20 16.52 8.06 -26.41
CA ALA A 20 17.08 8.36 -27.72
C ALA A 20 18.52 8.88 -27.60
N ASP A 21 19.27 8.80 -28.70
CA ASP A 21 20.56 9.48 -28.82
C ASP A 21 20.36 11.01 -28.76
N PRO A 22 21.17 11.78 -28.01
CA PRO A 22 21.02 13.23 -27.90
C PRO A 22 21.01 13.96 -29.25
N GLY A 23 21.68 13.43 -30.28
CA GLY A 23 21.65 13.98 -31.64
C GLY A 23 20.29 13.86 -32.34
N GLN A 24 19.31 13.14 -31.77
CA GLN A 24 17.97 12.95 -32.33
C GLN A 24 16.91 13.91 -31.75
N LEU A 25 17.26 14.78 -30.80
CA LEU A 25 16.28 15.65 -30.13
C LEU A 25 15.51 16.55 -31.11
N GLN A 26 16.20 17.12 -32.11
CA GLN A 26 15.53 17.94 -33.15
C GLN A 26 14.61 17.09 -34.04
N ALA A 27 14.99 15.85 -34.34
CA ALA A 27 14.16 14.94 -35.12
C ALA A 27 12.89 14.57 -34.34
N LEU A 28 13.01 14.31 -33.02
CA LEU A 28 11.88 14.09 -32.13
C LEU A 28 10.96 15.31 -32.04
N ALA A 29 11.53 16.52 -31.89
CA ALA A 29 10.78 17.77 -31.84
C ALA A 29 10.05 18.09 -33.15
N SER A 30 10.55 17.58 -34.29
CA SER A 30 9.91 17.77 -35.61
C SER A 30 8.72 16.84 -35.88
N ILE A 31 8.42 15.89 -34.98
CA ILE A 31 7.28 14.98 -35.15
C ILE A 31 5.98 15.79 -35.04
N ALA A 32 5.10 15.62 -36.03
CA ALA A 32 3.80 16.28 -36.04
C ALA A 32 3.00 15.97 -34.75
N GLY A 33 2.63 17.02 -34.02
CA GLY A 33 1.90 16.93 -32.75
C GLY A 33 2.79 16.99 -31.50
N VAL A 34 4.12 16.93 -31.64
CA VAL A 34 5.05 17.23 -30.54
C VAL A 34 5.16 18.75 -30.38
N THR A 35 4.88 19.23 -29.17
CA THR A 35 4.91 20.66 -28.84
C THR A 35 6.25 21.08 -28.23
N GLY A 36 7.01 20.14 -27.67
CA GLY A 36 8.33 20.37 -27.10
C GLY A 36 9.03 19.05 -26.77
N VAL A 37 10.36 19.09 -26.71
CA VAL A 37 11.20 17.99 -26.24
C VAL A 37 12.12 18.57 -25.18
N VAL A 38 12.08 18.00 -23.99
CA VAL A 38 12.93 18.41 -22.87
C VAL A 38 13.75 17.19 -22.45
N GLU A 39 15.05 17.39 -22.26
CA GLU A 39 15.93 16.34 -21.74
C GLU A 39 15.48 15.97 -20.31
N GLN A 40 15.36 14.67 -20.06
CA GLN A 40 15.08 14.18 -18.71
C GLN A 40 16.39 14.13 -17.93
N PHE A 41 16.41 14.73 -16.75
CA PHE A 41 17.55 14.64 -15.85
C PHE A 41 17.55 13.27 -15.17
N GLU A 42 18.71 12.62 -15.13
CA GLU A 42 18.86 11.38 -14.37
C GLU A 42 18.59 11.67 -12.87
N PRO A 43 17.68 10.93 -12.22
CA PRO A 43 17.46 11.08 -10.79
C PRO A 43 18.70 10.63 -10.00
N ILE A 44 18.86 11.12 -8.77
CA ILE A 44 19.99 10.75 -7.92
C ILE A 44 19.53 9.86 -6.77
N VAL A 45 20.15 8.68 -6.66
CA VAL A 45 20.18 7.84 -5.46
C VAL A 45 21.49 8.05 -4.67
N HIS A 46 21.75 7.34 -3.58
CA HIS A 46 23.01 7.43 -2.85
C HIS A 46 24.19 6.87 -3.67
N ARG A 47 24.76 7.69 -4.56
CA ARG A 47 26.00 7.40 -5.30
C ARG A 47 27.18 7.41 -4.33
N THR A 48 27.56 6.26 -3.77
CA THR A 48 28.89 6.13 -3.18
C THR A 48 29.95 6.26 -4.27
N THR A 49 31.04 6.93 -3.96
CA THR A 49 32.21 7.08 -4.85
C THR A 49 33.05 5.80 -4.96
N ASP A 50 32.62 4.67 -4.39
CA ASP A 50 33.35 3.41 -4.39
C ASP A 50 32.57 2.27 -5.08
N ARG A 51 32.40 2.41 -6.39
CA ARG A 51 31.78 1.40 -7.26
C ARG A 51 32.64 0.15 -7.46
N VAL A 52 33.95 0.25 -7.23
CA VAL A 52 34.89 -0.87 -7.36
C VAL A 52 34.84 -1.74 -6.10
N GLY A 53 34.70 -1.14 -4.91
CA GLY A 53 34.43 -1.84 -3.66
C GLY A 53 33.12 -2.62 -3.67
N LEU A 54 32.04 -2.06 -4.23
CA LEU A 54 30.70 -2.69 -4.25
C LEU A 54 30.67 -4.00 -5.07
N ARG A 55 31.33 -4.02 -6.24
CA ARG A 55 31.43 -5.25 -7.07
C ARG A 55 32.32 -6.33 -6.43
N ALA A 56 33.34 -5.93 -5.67
CA ALA A 56 34.21 -6.86 -4.93
C ALA A 56 33.54 -7.39 -3.65
N ALA A 57 32.72 -6.58 -2.99
CA ALA A 57 31.98 -6.93 -1.77
C ALA A 57 30.92 -8.01 -1.98
N LEU A 58 30.27 -8.01 -3.15
CA LEU A 58 29.35 -9.06 -3.57
C LEU A 58 30.04 -10.44 -3.68
N GLN A 59 31.38 -10.49 -3.67
CA GLN A 59 32.17 -11.72 -3.68
C GLN A 59 32.73 -12.14 -2.30
N GLU A 60 32.75 -11.25 -1.29
CA GLU A 60 33.35 -11.56 0.02
C GLU A 60 32.60 -10.92 1.20
N VAL A 61 31.72 -11.65 1.88
CA VAL A 61 31.67 -11.66 3.36
C VAL A 61 31.13 -13.00 3.87
N GLY A 62 31.92 -13.65 4.74
CA GLY A 62 31.53 -14.86 5.48
C GLY A 62 30.64 -14.58 6.70
N PRO A 63 30.04 -15.63 7.30
CA PRO A 63 28.89 -15.53 8.19
C PRO A 63 29.21 -14.98 9.60
N ILE A 64 28.30 -14.16 10.15
CA ILE A 64 28.16 -13.92 11.60
C ILE A 64 26.80 -14.49 12.02
N THR A 65 26.81 -15.45 12.95
CA THR A 65 25.68 -16.36 13.19
C THR A 65 24.69 -15.85 14.25
N ASN A 66 23.37 -15.97 13.96
CA ASN A 66 22.34 -16.01 14.99
C ASN A 66 21.40 -17.22 14.74
N ALA A 67 21.51 -18.24 15.58
CA ALA A 67 21.21 -19.65 15.27
C ALA A 67 19.73 -20.05 15.07
N SER A 68 18.80 -19.12 14.83
CA SER A 68 17.39 -19.47 14.54
C SER A 68 16.84 -18.93 13.22
N CYS A 69 17.54 -17.99 12.57
CA CYS A 69 17.07 -17.30 11.36
C CYS A 69 18.27 -16.89 10.46
N GLY A 70 19.21 -17.82 10.24
CA GLY A 70 20.37 -17.58 9.37
C GLY A 70 21.44 -16.66 9.96
N SER A 71 22.27 -16.07 9.09
CA SER A 71 23.34 -15.12 9.46
C SER A 71 22.90 -13.67 9.22
N ARG A 72 21.61 -13.41 9.40
CA ARG A 72 20.96 -12.16 9.02
C ARG A 72 21.53 -10.95 9.79
N ILE A 73 21.82 -9.88 9.07
CA ILE A 73 22.16 -8.56 9.57
C ILE A 73 20.86 -7.81 9.84
N ILE A 74 20.71 -7.31 11.06
CA ILE A 74 19.52 -6.57 11.47
C ILE A 74 19.92 -5.10 11.63
N SER A 75 19.27 -4.24 10.85
CA SER A 75 19.43 -2.79 10.93
C SER A 75 19.03 -2.24 12.30
N GLU A 76 19.62 -1.11 12.65
CA GLU A 76 19.40 -0.45 13.94
C GLU A 76 17.99 0.09 14.12
N ALA A 77 17.15 0.14 13.07
CA ALA A 77 15.74 0.51 13.19
C ALA A 77 14.99 -0.39 14.18
N ASP A 78 15.39 -1.65 14.31
CA ASP A 78 14.82 -2.58 15.29
C ASP A 78 14.95 -2.07 16.73
N THR A 79 16.05 -1.39 17.04
CA THR A 79 16.34 -0.84 18.36
C THR A 79 15.99 0.64 18.45
N GLN A 80 16.48 1.47 17.52
CA GLN A 80 16.34 2.93 17.56
C GLN A 80 14.88 3.38 17.39
N LEU A 81 14.10 2.69 16.56
CA LEU A 81 12.65 2.93 16.40
C LEU A 81 11.80 1.99 17.27
N ALA A 82 12.44 1.09 18.02
CA ALA A 82 11.81 0.04 18.82
C ALA A 82 10.87 -0.89 18.01
N ALA A 83 11.19 -1.16 16.74
CA ALA A 83 10.38 -2.02 15.89
C ALA A 83 10.32 -3.48 16.39
N ALA A 84 11.42 -4.02 16.93
CA ALA A 84 11.43 -5.36 17.53
C ALA A 84 10.44 -5.48 18.71
N SER A 85 10.38 -4.44 19.56
CA SER A 85 9.41 -4.37 20.66
C SER A 85 7.98 -4.21 20.15
N ALA A 86 7.76 -3.44 19.09
CA ALA A 86 6.45 -3.29 18.48
C ALA A 86 5.91 -4.63 17.96
N ARG A 87 6.74 -5.40 17.25
CA ARG A 87 6.37 -6.72 16.73
C ARG A 87 5.95 -7.68 17.84
N SER A 88 6.73 -7.79 18.91
CA SER A 88 6.43 -8.67 20.04
C SER A 88 5.21 -8.21 20.85
N THR A 89 5.03 -6.91 21.05
CA THR A 89 3.93 -6.34 21.85
C THR A 89 2.58 -6.51 21.18
N TYR A 90 2.50 -6.32 19.86
CA TYR A 90 1.22 -6.30 19.14
C TYR A 90 0.97 -7.56 18.31
N GLY A 91 1.90 -8.52 18.30
CA GLY A 91 1.77 -9.74 17.49
C GLY A 91 1.74 -9.44 15.99
N VAL A 92 2.54 -8.47 15.55
CA VAL A 92 2.61 -8.01 14.16
C VAL A 92 3.99 -8.24 13.59
N ASP A 93 4.07 -8.44 12.28
CA ASP A 93 5.30 -8.64 11.53
C ASP A 93 5.21 -8.15 10.08
N GLY A 94 4.09 -7.56 9.66
CA GLY A 94 3.80 -7.14 8.29
C GLY A 94 2.97 -8.12 7.47
N THR A 95 2.61 -9.30 8.00
CA THR A 95 1.84 -10.32 7.27
C THR A 95 0.53 -9.75 6.72
N GLY A 96 0.26 -10.03 5.43
CA GLY A 96 -0.93 -9.54 4.73
C GLY A 96 -0.80 -8.12 4.17
N VAL A 97 0.36 -7.48 4.35
CA VAL A 97 0.67 -6.16 3.80
C VAL A 97 1.73 -6.29 2.71
N MET A 98 1.45 -5.74 1.53
CA MET A 98 2.43 -5.58 0.46
C MET A 98 3.05 -4.18 0.55
N VAL A 99 4.39 -4.13 0.53
CA VAL A 99 5.19 -2.90 0.45
C VAL A 99 5.77 -2.80 -0.96
N GLY A 100 5.42 -1.72 -1.67
CA GLY A 100 6.07 -1.34 -2.92
C GLY A 100 7.33 -0.53 -2.64
N VAL A 101 8.47 -0.90 -3.23
CA VAL A 101 9.75 -0.19 -3.13
C VAL A 101 10.11 0.37 -4.50
N LEU A 102 10.40 1.66 -4.56
CA LEU A 102 10.80 2.41 -5.76
C LEU A 102 12.21 2.97 -5.54
N SER A 103 13.16 2.61 -6.40
CA SER A 103 14.55 3.11 -6.36
C SER A 103 15.22 2.89 -7.73
N ASP A 104 16.55 2.79 -7.81
CA ASP A 104 17.27 2.53 -9.06
C ASP A 104 17.06 1.10 -9.57
N SER A 105 17.60 0.10 -8.88
CA SER A 105 17.59 -1.30 -9.26
C SER A 105 17.48 -2.21 -8.05
N TYR A 106 17.17 -3.48 -8.29
CA TYR A 106 17.07 -4.50 -7.25
C TYR A 106 18.15 -5.58 -7.41
N ASN A 107 18.32 -6.15 -8.60
CA ASN A 107 19.24 -7.26 -8.79
C ASN A 107 20.03 -7.15 -10.11
N SER A 108 20.33 -5.93 -10.53
CA SER A 108 21.15 -5.65 -11.72
C SER A 108 22.62 -6.03 -11.49
N LEU A 109 23.10 -6.00 -10.25
CA LEU A 109 24.45 -6.48 -9.90
C LEU A 109 24.47 -7.96 -9.46
N GLY A 110 23.30 -8.59 -9.34
CA GLY A 110 23.15 -9.93 -8.77
C GLY A 110 23.31 -9.95 -7.23
N GLY A 111 23.08 -11.12 -6.62
CA GLY A 111 23.25 -11.31 -5.17
C GLY A 111 21.95 -11.48 -4.38
N ALA A 112 20.78 -11.17 -4.95
CA ALA A 112 19.50 -11.35 -4.26
C ALA A 112 19.26 -12.81 -3.81
N ALA A 113 19.74 -13.80 -4.57
CA ALA A 113 19.65 -15.21 -4.18
C ALA A 113 20.49 -15.52 -2.91
N ALA A 114 21.65 -14.88 -2.77
CA ALA A 114 22.48 -15.02 -1.58
C ALA A 114 21.80 -14.36 -0.37
N ASP A 115 21.26 -13.15 -0.55
CA ASP A 115 20.46 -12.45 0.47
C ASP A 115 19.26 -13.29 0.95
N VAL A 116 18.56 -13.99 0.03
CA VAL A 116 17.51 -14.94 0.40
C VAL A 116 18.08 -16.08 1.24
N SER A 117 19.17 -16.72 0.81
CA SER A 117 19.78 -17.85 1.55
C SER A 117 20.32 -17.45 2.93
N ASN A 118 20.71 -16.19 3.10
CA ASN A 118 21.23 -15.64 4.35
C ASN A 118 20.13 -15.15 5.30
N GLY A 119 18.90 -14.97 4.79
CA GLY A 119 17.76 -14.46 5.56
C GLY A 119 17.53 -12.96 5.45
N GLU A 120 18.29 -12.24 4.62
CA GLU A 120 18.18 -10.78 4.41
C GLU A 120 16.97 -10.39 3.56
N LEU A 121 16.55 -11.28 2.66
CA LEU A 121 15.38 -11.08 1.80
C LEU A 121 14.44 -12.29 1.86
N PRO A 122 13.13 -12.08 1.66
CA PRO A 122 12.20 -13.18 1.58
C PRO A 122 12.34 -13.89 0.22
N GLY A 123 12.16 -15.20 0.20
CA GLY A 123 12.23 -16.03 -1.00
C GLY A 123 12.40 -17.53 -0.72
N PRO A 124 12.31 -18.38 -1.76
CA PRO A 124 12.53 -19.82 -1.62
C PRO A 124 13.92 -20.11 -1.03
N GLY A 125 13.97 -20.78 0.12
CA GLY A 125 15.23 -21.07 0.82
C GLY A 125 15.59 -20.08 1.93
N ASN A 126 14.77 -19.05 2.18
CA ASN A 126 14.94 -18.17 3.34
C ASN A 126 14.88 -19.00 4.66
N PRO A 127 15.93 -18.95 5.50
CA PRO A 127 16.05 -19.80 6.70
C PRO A 127 15.03 -19.47 7.79
N CYS A 128 14.35 -18.33 7.70
CA CYS A 128 13.37 -17.83 8.66
C CYS A 128 11.93 -18.17 8.25
N GLY A 129 11.73 -18.97 7.20
CA GLY A 129 10.42 -19.37 6.71
C GLY A 129 9.70 -18.29 5.89
N ARG A 130 10.38 -17.19 5.53
CA ARG A 130 9.82 -16.10 4.70
C ARG A 130 9.98 -16.45 3.22
N THR A 131 9.14 -17.34 2.72
CA THR A 131 9.37 -18.01 1.43
C THR A 131 8.84 -17.28 0.19
N THR A 132 8.10 -16.17 0.36
CA THR A 132 7.55 -15.40 -0.76
C THR A 132 8.62 -14.45 -1.31
N PRO A 133 9.11 -14.65 -2.55
CA PRO A 133 10.19 -13.81 -3.08
C PRO A 133 9.74 -12.37 -3.27
N VAL A 134 10.71 -11.44 -3.22
CA VAL A 134 10.51 -10.07 -3.72
C VAL A 134 10.08 -10.16 -5.19
N GLN A 135 8.97 -9.50 -5.53
CA GLN A 135 8.46 -9.47 -6.90
C GLN A 135 9.05 -8.26 -7.63
N VAL A 136 9.78 -8.48 -8.71
CA VAL A 136 10.33 -7.38 -9.53
C VAL A 136 9.32 -7.04 -10.62
N GLN A 137 8.75 -5.84 -10.57
CA GLN A 137 7.81 -5.31 -11.55
C GLN A 137 8.53 -4.66 -12.74
N ALA A 138 9.55 -3.87 -12.45
CA ALA A 138 10.43 -3.26 -13.43
C ALA A 138 11.83 -3.14 -12.83
N GLU A 139 12.85 -3.35 -13.65
CA GLU A 139 14.26 -3.34 -13.27
C GLU A 139 15.00 -2.38 -14.18
N TRP A 140 15.88 -1.55 -13.63
CA TRP A 140 16.75 -0.71 -14.43
C TRP A 140 18.07 -1.44 -14.68
N ILE A 141 18.29 -1.82 -15.94
CA ILE A 141 19.46 -2.57 -16.36
C ILE A 141 20.42 -1.59 -17.04
N ASP A 142 21.32 -1.04 -16.24
CA ASP A 142 22.37 -0.14 -16.70
C ASP A 142 23.72 -0.51 -16.05
N ALA A 143 24.82 -0.12 -16.68
CA ALA A 143 26.16 -0.27 -16.09
C ALA A 143 26.31 0.49 -14.77
N ASP A 144 25.45 1.50 -14.58
CA ASP A 144 25.41 2.39 -13.44
C ASP A 144 24.45 1.98 -12.31
N ALA A 145 23.65 0.94 -12.53
CA ALA A 145 22.75 0.37 -11.53
C ALA A 145 23.50 -0.07 -10.26
N SER A 146 22.97 0.28 -9.08
CA SER A 146 23.63 0.13 -7.79
C SER A 146 22.98 -0.90 -6.85
N ASP A 147 21.76 -1.32 -7.17
CA ASP A 147 20.89 -2.16 -6.35
C ASP A 147 20.48 -1.50 -5.00
N GLU A 148 20.38 -0.16 -4.94
CA GLU A 148 19.91 0.56 -3.75
C GLU A 148 18.50 0.12 -3.35
N GLY A 149 17.64 -0.16 -4.33
CA GLY A 149 16.30 -0.72 -4.12
C GLY A 149 16.28 -2.07 -3.41
N ARG A 150 17.33 -2.89 -3.56
CA ARG A 150 17.47 -4.13 -2.79
C ARG A 150 17.91 -3.87 -1.35
N ALA A 151 18.76 -2.88 -1.11
CA ALA A 151 19.09 -2.44 0.24
C ALA A 151 17.85 -1.89 0.97
N MET A 152 17.01 -1.10 0.28
CA MET A 152 15.71 -0.67 0.80
C MET A 152 14.79 -1.86 1.11
N ALA A 153 14.76 -2.89 0.25
CA ALA A 153 13.97 -4.10 0.49
C ALA A 153 14.44 -4.86 1.75
N GLN A 154 15.75 -4.94 2.01
CA GLN A 154 16.28 -5.49 3.27
C GLN A 154 15.81 -4.67 4.48
N ALA A 155 15.89 -3.34 4.41
CA ALA A 155 15.43 -2.45 5.47
C ALA A 155 13.94 -2.60 5.80
N VAL A 156 13.09 -2.77 4.77
CA VAL A 156 11.67 -3.12 4.97
C VAL A 156 11.53 -4.50 5.61
N HIS A 157 12.30 -5.49 5.14
CA HIS A 157 12.26 -6.85 5.68
C HIS A 157 12.70 -6.92 7.15
N ASP A 158 13.63 -6.07 7.58
CA ASP A 158 14.08 -5.96 8.98
C ASP A 158 12.94 -5.55 9.90
N VAL A 159 12.28 -4.45 9.53
CA VAL A 159 11.21 -3.88 10.33
C VAL A 159 9.93 -4.71 10.24
N ALA A 160 9.59 -5.22 9.05
CA ALA A 160 8.36 -5.96 8.76
C ALA A 160 8.65 -7.27 7.98
N PRO A 161 9.22 -8.30 8.64
CA PRO A 161 9.69 -9.53 7.97
C PRO A 161 8.59 -10.38 7.32
N GLY A 162 7.32 -10.17 7.70
CA GLY A 162 6.15 -10.83 7.11
C GLY A 162 5.49 -10.07 5.97
N ALA A 163 5.92 -8.84 5.69
CA ALA A 163 5.44 -8.12 4.53
C ALA A 163 5.88 -8.83 3.23
N THR A 164 5.02 -8.79 2.23
CA THR A 164 5.43 -9.10 0.86
C THR A 164 6.02 -7.84 0.24
N ILE A 165 7.07 -7.97 -0.55
CA ILE A 165 7.77 -6.83 -1.14
C ILE A 165 7.66 -6.90 -2.65
N ARG A 166 7.33 -5.79 -3.28
CA ARG A 166 7.36 -5.62 -4.73
C ARG A 166 8.25 -4.44 -5.07
N PHE A 167 9.20 -4.65 -5.97
CA PHE A 167 10.13 -3.63 -6.42
C PHE A 167 9.74 -3.11 -7.79
N ALA A 168 9.96 -1.82 -8.03
CA ALA A 168 9.94 -1.19 -9.34
C ALA A 168 11.05 -0.16 -9.42
N THR A 169 11.73 -0.04 -10.56
CA THR A 169 12.59 1.12 -10.79
C THR A 169 11.78 2.41 -10.91
N ALA A 170 12.39 3.52 -10.52
CA ALA A 170 11.92 4.89 -10.70
C ALA A 170 12.87 5.72 -11.59
N PHE A 171 13.84 5.09 -12.27
CA PHE A 171 14.91 5.78 -13.02
C PHE A 171 14.59 6.13 -14.49
N ASN A 172 13.46 5.64 -15.00
CA ASN A 172 13.07 5.76 -16.40
C ASN A 172 12.32 7.08 -16.72
N GLY A 173 12.49 8.13 -15.91
CA GLY A 173 11.86 9.44 -16.05
C GLY A 173 10.56 9.62 -15.27
N ASP A 174 10.11 10.88 -15.13
CA ASP A 174 8.98 11.29 -14.29
C ASP A 174 7.69 10.51 -14.57
N VAL A 175 7.40 10.27 -15.86
CA VAL A 175 6.18 9.59 -16.31
C VAL A 175 6.21 8.11 -15.98
N ASP A 176 7.36 7.44 -16.15
CA ASP A 176 7.47 6.04 -15.76
C ASP A 176 7.36 5.90 -14.25
N PHE A 177 8.03 6.77 -13.49
CA PHE A 177 7.94 6.77 -12.03
C PHE A 177 6.48 6.93 -11.55
N ALA A 178 5.74 7.91 -12.09
CA ALA A 178 4.32 8.09 -11.81
C ALA A 178 3.48 6.85 -12.16
N ASN A 179 3.76 6.20 -13.29
CA ASN A 179 3.10 4.96 -13.68
C ASN A 179 3.44 3.80 -12.74
N GLN A 180 4.70 3.67 -12.31
CA GLN A 180 5.14 2.61 -11.41
C GLN A 180 4.54 2.74 -10.01
N ILE A 181 4.33 3.96 -9.51
CA ILE A 181 3.54 4.23 -8.29
C ILE A 181 2.13 3.63 -8.43
N ARG A 182 1.42 3.93 -9.53
CA ARG A 182 0.07 3.43 -9.79
C ARG A 182 0.05 1.91 -10.00
N ASN A 183 1.04 1.37 -10.70
CA ASN A 183 1.17 -0.07 -10.97
C ASN A 183 1.39 -0.86 -9.68
N LEU A 184 2.21 -0.36 -8.75
CA LEU A 184 2.38 -0.97 -7.44
C LEU A 184 1.08 -0.98 -6.62
N ALA A 185 0.31 0.11 -6.64
CA ALA A 185 -1.00 0.16 -6.01
C ALA A 185 -1.98 -0.86 -6.65
N ALA A 186 -2.03 -0.92 -7.99
CA ALA A 186 -2.84 -1.88 -8.74
C ALA A 186 -2.43 -3.34 -8.46
N ALA A 187 -1.14 -3.59 -8.20
CA ALA A 187 -0.61 -4.87 -7.76
C ALA A 187 -1.01 -5.27 -6.32
N GLY A 188 -1.66 -4.36 -5.58
CA GLY A 188 -2.15 -4.61 -4.24
C GLY A 188 -1.28 -4.03 -3.11
N ALA A 189 -0.26 -3.21 -3.43
CA ALA A 189 0.51 -2.51 -2.42
C ALA A 189 -0.39 -1.72 -1.47
N LYS A 190 -0.09 -1.80 -0.18
CA LYS A 190 -0.79 -1.06 0.89
C LYS A 190 0.09 0.04 1.47
N VAL A 191 1.39 -0.12 1.29
CA VAL A 191 2.43 0.88 1.58
C VAL A 191 3.31 0.95 0.33
N ILE A 192 3.70 2.16 -0.07
CA ILE A 192 4.71 2.40 -1.11
C ILE A 192 5.77 3.31 -0.51
N VAL A 193 7.04 3.06 -0.83
CA VAL A 193 8.16 3.89 -0.45
C VAL A 193 9.11 4.11 -1.61
N ASP A 194 9.55 5.35 -1.79
CA ASP A 194 10.64 5.70 -2.69
C ASP A 194 11.78 6.42 -1.95
N ASP A 195 12.93 6.48 -2.60
CA ASP A 195 14.09 7.25 -2.19
C ASP A 195 14.55 8.29 -3.23
N ILE A 196 13.65 8.67 -4.13
CA ILE A 196 13.99 9.42 -5.34
C ILE A 196 13.60 10.89 -5.21
N THR A 197 14.37 11.74 -5.86
CA THR A 197 13.98 13.13 -6.10
C THR A 197 14.32 13.46 -7.54
N TYR A 198 13.33 13.92 -8.29
CA TYR A 198 13.51 14.44 -9.64
C TYR A 198 13.70 15.94 -9.56
N PHE A 199 14.86 16.43 -9.99
CA PHE A 199 15.24 17.82 -9.74
C PHE A 199 14.52 18.82 -10.63
N ASN A 200 13.97 18.37 -11.75
CA ASN A 200 13.12 19.14 -12.66
C ASN A 200 11.66 19.25 -12.17
N GLU A 201 11.31 18.67 -11.01
CA GLU A 201 10.00 18.90 -10.39
C GLU A 201 9.83 20.38 -9.98
N ALA A 202 8.66 20.93 -10.28
CA ALA A 202 8.37 22.33 -9.97
C ALA A 202 8.40 22.58 -8.45
N MET A 203 9.13 23.61 -8.04
CA MET A 203 9.32 23.92 -6.62
C MET A 203 8.07 24.47 -5.92
N TYR A 204 7.09 24.99 -6.70
CA TYR A 204 5.89 25.66 -6.19
C TYR A 204 4.57 25.00 -6.61
N GLN A 205 4.63 23.87 -7.31
CA GLN A 205 3.46 23.18 -7.84
C GLN A 205 3.69 21.68 -7.88
N ASP A 206 2.70 20.91 -7.43
CA ASP A 206 2.74 19.45 -7.53
C ASP A 206 2.69 18.99 -8.99
N GLY A 207 3.73 18.27 -9.40
CA GLY A 207 3.91 17.68 -10.73
C GLY A 207 3.26 16.30 -10.88
N VAL A 208 3.68 15.58 -11.93
CA VAL A 208 3.06 14.31 -12.35
C VAL A 208 3.27 13.18 -11.34
N ILE A 209 4.42 13.17 -10.66
CA ILE A 209 4.76 12.17 -9.63
C ILE A 209 3.89 12.39 -8.39
N ALA A 210 3.83 13.63 -7.88
CA ALA A 210 2.95 13.99 -6.75
C ALA A 210 1.48 13.65 -7.03
N ARG A 211 1.01 13.87 -8.27
CA ARG A 211 -0.35 13.45 -8.68
C ARG A 211 -0.56 11.94 -8.62
N ALA A 212 0.45 11.13 -8.97
CA ALA A 212 0.37 9.68 -8.80
C ALA A 212 0.32 9.27 -7.33
N VAL A 213 1.02 10.00 -6.44
CA VAL A 213 0.88 9.84 -4.98
C VAL A 213 -0.54 10.15 -4.53
N ASP A 214 -1.15 11.23 -5.01
CA ASP A 214 -2.56 11.56 -4.74
C ASP A 214 -3.50 10.44 -5.20
N ASP A 215 -3.29 9.90 -6.41
CA ASP A 215 -4.12 8.84 -6.98
C ASP A 215 -4.11 7.57 -6.12
N VAL A 216 -2.96 7.15 -5.61
CA VAL A 216 -2.84 5.90 -4.82
C VAL A 216 -3.23 6.09 -3.36
N THR A 217 -2.99 7.27 -2.80
CA THR A 217 -3.43 7.58 -1.43
C THR A 217 -4.95 7.69 -1.35
N ALA A 218 -5.62 8.17 -2.42
CA ALA A 218 -7.07 8.10 -2.56
C ALA A 218 -7.61 6.65 -2.58
N GLN A 219 -6.80 5.69 -3.03
CA GLN A 219 -7.11 4.25 -2.99
C GLN A 219 -6.78 3.58 -1.64
N GLY A 220 -6.27 4.34 -0.67
CA GLY A 220 -5.96 3.87 0.68
C GLY A 220 -4.54 3.36 0.89
N VAL A 221 -3.65 3.54 -0.09
CA VAL A 221 -2.21 3.22 -0.03
C VAL A 221 -1.47 4.30 0.76
N VAL A 222 -0.64 3.90 1.73
CA VAL A 222 0.24 4.86 2.44
C VAL A 222 1.49 5.06 1.62
N TYR A 223 1.88 6.31 1.38
CA TYR A 223 3.05 6.63 0.58
C TYR A 223 4.12 7.30 1.44
N PHE A 224 5.38 6.90 1.26
CA PHE A 224 6.55 7.48 1.93
C PHE A 224 7.59 7.85 0.87
N SER A 225 8.27 8.97 1.07
CA SER A 225 9.40 9.36 0.25
C SER A 225 10.52 9.87 1.15
N SER A 226 11.76 9.71 0.69
CA SER A 226 12.91 10.28 1.37
C SER A 226 12.87 11.82 1.28
N ALA A 227 13.26 12.53 2.33
CA ALA A 227 13.29 14.00 2.30
C ALA A 227 14.35 14.59 1.34
N ALA A 228 15.16 13.76 0.68
CA ALA A 228 16.39 14.10 -0.02
C ALA A 228 17.56 14.52 0.89
N ASN A 229 18.75 14.55 0.29
CA ASN A 229 20.04 14.80 0.95
C ASN A 229 20.66 16.13 0.49
N SER A 230 19.84 17.16 0.30
CA SER A 230 20.24 18.41 -0.36
C SER A 230 20.63 19.53 0.61
N ASN A 231 20.51 19.31 1.92
CA ASN A 231 20.88 20.34 2.88
C ASN A 231 22.40 20.60 2.86
N LEU A 232 22.77 21.87 2.95
CA LEU A 232 24.16 22.32 3.02
C LEU A 232 24.31 23.13 4.30
N ARG A 233 25.32 22.81 5.12
CA ARG A 233 25.56 23.51 6.38
C ARG A 233 26.93 24.17 6.41
N ILE A 234 26.95 25.40 6.93
CA ILE A 234 28.18 26.14 7.27
C ILE A 234 28.10 26.52 8.75
N GLY A 235 28.94 25.89 9.56
CA GLY A 235 28.84 25.97 11.01
C GLY A 235 27.48 25.45 11.51
N ALA A 236 26.72 26.31 12.20
CA ALA A 236 25.39 25.98 12.68
C ALA A 236 24.25 26.31 11.69
N SER A 237 24.54 27.06 10.62
CA SER A 237 23.53 27.53 9.67
C SER A 237 23.25 26.52 8.57
N ASP A 238 21.97 26.30 8.27
CA ASP A 238 21.52 25.69 7.03
C ASP A 238 21.53 26.76 5.94
N VAL A 239 22.31 26.54 4.88
CA VAL A 239 22.57 27.50 3.78
C VAL A 239 22.28 26.89 2.42
N GLY A 240 21.61 25.74 2.40
CA GLY A 240 21.33 24.97 1.19
C GLY A 240 20.35 25.63 0.23
N SER A 241 19.76 26.77 0.57
CA SER A 241 18.90 27.50 -0.34
C SER A 241 18.81 28.98 -0.03
N TYR A 242 18.33 29.72 -1.03
CA TYR A 242 17.89 31.09 -0.95
C TYR A 242 16.49 31.19 -1.57
N GLU A 243 15.54 31.81 -0.89
CA GLU A 243 14.22 32.10 -1.42
C GLU A 243 13.87 33.57 -1.23
N ALA A 244 13.41 34.22 -2.30
CA ALA A 244 12.86 35.57 -2.27
C ALA A 244 11.34 35.52 -2.48
N ALA A 245 10.60 36.27 -1.66
CA ALA A 245 9.14 36.39 -1.80
C ALA A 245 8.70 37.01 -3.14
N ALA A 246 9.58 37.76 -3.80
CA ALA A 246 9.41 38.31 -5.13
C ALA A 246 10.79 38.64 -5.73
N TYR A 247 10.94 38.47 -7.05
CA TYR A 247 12.12 38.95 -7.75
C TYR A 247 12.23 40.48 -7.69
N ARG A 248 13.42 40.97 -7.32
CA ARG A 248 13.79 42.39 -7.27
C ARG A 248 14.87 42.66 -8.32
N GLY A 249 14.57 43.48 -9.33
CA GLY A 249 15.51 43.78 -10.40
C GLY A 249 16.57 44.81 -10.00
N THR A 250 17.82 44.56 -10.37
CA THR A 250 18.98 45.44 -10.24
C THR A 250 19.91 45.25 -11.44
N PRO A 251 20.81 46.19 -11.79
CA PRO A 251 21.75 45.97 -12.88
C PRO A 251 22.59 44.69 -12.70
N CYS A 252 22.64 43.88 -13.75
CA CYS A 252 23.45 42.66 -13.79
C CYS A 252 24.96 42.94 -13.70
N PRO A 253 25.76 41.97 -13.21
CA PRO A 253 27.20 41.96 -13.43
C PRO A 253 27.51 42.10 -14.93
N SER A 254 28.60 42.81 -15.28
CA SER A 254 28.93 43.11 -16.68
C SER A 254 29.09 41.88 -17.57
N SER A 255 29.51 40.75 -17.00
CA SER A 255 29.64 39.47 -17.71
C SER A 255 28.31 38.78 -17.98
N VAL A 256 27.31 38.97 -17.13
CA VAL A 256 25.93 38.47 -17.33
C VAL A 256 25.18 39.41 -18.28
N ALA A 257 25.32 40.72 -18.11
CA ALA A 257 24.74 41.73 -19.02
C ALA A 257 25.26 41.63 -20.48
N ALA A 258 26.34 40.88 -20.72
CA ALA A 258 26.87 40.60 -22.05
C ALA A 258 26.06 39.51 -22.80
N PHE A 259 25.24 38.72 -22.10
CA PHE A 259 24.32 37.78 -22.72
C PHE A 259 23.14 38.55 -23.32
N ALA A 260 22.95 38.39 -24.62
CA ALA A 260 21.93 39.15 -25.35
C ALA A 260 20.53 38.76 -24.86
N GLY A 261 19.76 39.73 -24.36
CA GLY A 261 18.39 39.53 -23.91
C GLY A 261 18.19 39.60 -22.39
N GLU A 262 19.28 39.58 -21.61
CA GLU A 262 19.26 39.86 -20.17
C GLU A 262 18.92 41.33 -19.89
N VAL A 263 17.86 41.58 -19.13
CA VAL A 263 17.39 42.94 -18.83
C VAL A 263 17.81 43.44 -17.45
N ASP A 264 17.72 42.58 -16.43
CA ASP A 264 18.11 42.85 -15.06
C ASP A 264 18.46 41.54 -14.33
N CYS A 265 19.08 41.67 -13.16
CA CYS A 265 19.45 40.55 -12.30
C CYS A 265 18.79 40.71 -10.93
N HIS A 266 18.67 39.62 -10.20
CA HIS A 266 18.08 39.63 -8.88
C HIS A 266 18.96 40.35 -7.86
N ASP A 267 18.35 41.22 -7.06
CA ASP A 267 18.94 41.85 -5.89
C ASP A 267 18.77 40.98 -4.64
N PHE A 268 19.84 40.28 -4.25
CA PHE A 268 19.94 39.46 -3.05
C PHE A 268 20.04 40.27 -1.75
N ASN A 269 20.02 41.60 -1.79
CA ASN A 269 19.95 42.44 -0.60
C ASN A 269 18.47 42.71 -0.24
N PRO A 270 17.98 42.24 0.92
CA PRO A 270 16.60 42.52 1.34
C PRO A 270 16.41 43.95 1.91
N GLY A 271 17.48 44.73 2.04
CA GLY A 271 17.50 46.10 2.56
C GLY A 271 17.55 47.17 1.46
N PRO A 272 18.01 48.40 1.79
CA PRO A 272 18.06 49.51 0.83
C PRO A 272 19.29 49.50 -0.10
N GLY A 273 20.25 48.61 0.13
CA GLY A 273 21.40 48.44 -0.75
C GLY A 273 21.10 47.46 -1.89
N THR A 274 22.03 47.31 -2.81
CA THR A 274 21.92 46.36 -3.93
C THR A 274 23.03 45.33 -3.87
N ASP A 275 22.70 44.06 -4.12
CA ASP A 275 23.63 42.95 -4.23
C ASP A 275 23.17 42.00 -5.35
N ASN A 276 23.85 42.01 -6.49
CA ASN A 276 23.42 41.26 -7.67
C ASN A 276 23.97 39.83 -7.74
N GLY A 277 24.50 39.30 -6.63
CA GLY A 277 24.93 37.92 -6.51
C GLY A 277 24.79 37.36 -5.10
N ASN A 278 24.92 36.05 -4.96
CA ASN A 278 25.03 35.37 -3.67
C ASN A 278 26.28 34.48 -3.67
N GLY A 279 27.30 34.88 -2.91
CA GLY A 279 28.62 34.27 -2.93
C GLY A 279 28.73 32.96 -2.16
N PHE A 280 29.34 31.95 -2.77
CA PHE A 280 29.74 30.69 -2.15
C PHE A 280 31.24 30.44 -2.33
N THR A 281 31.97 30.26 -1.23
CA THR A 281 33.40 29.93 -1.24
C THR A 281 33.57 28.42 -1.28
N VAL A 282 34.35 27.93 -2.25
CA VAL A 282 34.47 26.51 -2.58
C VAL A 282 35.95 26.14 -2.67
N SER A 283 36.34 25.09 -1.97
CA SER A 283 37.70 24.53 -2.04
C SER A 283 38.02 24.03 -3.45
N ASN A 284 39.31 23.94 -3.79
CA ASN A 284 39.72 23.26 -5.02
C ASN A 284 39.22 21.80 -5.02
N GLY A 285 38.66 21.34 -6.13
CA GLY A 285 37.98 20.05 -6.27
C GLY A 285 36.55 20.01 -5.74
N GLY A 286 36.08 21.07 -5.05
CA GLY A 286 34.69 21.20 -4.64
C GLY A 286 33.76 21.52 -5.82
N SER A 287 32.46 21.27 -5.66
CA SER A 287 31.45 21.48 -6.69
C SER A 287 30.25 22.29 -6.18
N LEU A 288 29.71 23.10 -7.06
CA LEU A 288 28.45 23.82 -6.88
C LEU A 288 27.43 23.24 -7.85
N ARG A 289 26.26 22.93 -7.32
CA ARG A 289 25.10 22.49 -8.08
C ARG A 289 23.89 23.22 -7.54
N PHE A 290 23.29 24.05 -8.37
CA PHE A 290 22.14 24.85 -7.97
C PHE A 290 20.99 24.68 -8.96
N LEU A 291 19.80 24.60 -8.39
CA LEU A 291 18.54 24.51 -9.09
C LEU A 291 17.77 25.80 -8.80
N LEU A 292 17.24 26.45 -9.82
CA LEU A 292 16.33 27.58 -9.70
C LEU A 292 14.92 27.10 -10.01
N GLY A 293 13.96 27.51 -9.19
CA GLY A 293 12.54 27.41 -9.51
C GLY A 293 11.76 28.62 -9.06
N TYR A 294 10.68 28.95 -9.76
CA TYR A 294 9.90 30.16 -9.50
C TYR A 294 8.39 29.94 -9.66
N SER A 295 7.61 30.80 -9.03
CA SER A 295 6.17 30.58 -8.84
C SER A 295 5.37 31.11 -10.02
N GLU A 296 5.25 30.28 -11.05
CA GLU A 296 4.28 30.38 -12.15
C GLU A 296 3.68 28.98 -12.41
N PRO A 297 2.48 28.87 -12.99
CA PRO A 297 1.90 27.55 -13.24
C PRO A 297 2.65 26.89 -14.39
N LEU A 298 2.99 25.61 -14.24
CA LEU A 298 3.45 24.78 -15.35
C LEU A 298 2.49 24.89 -16.54
N TYR A 299 3.05 24.94 -17.74
CA TYR A 299 2.33 25.18 -19.00
C TYR A 299 1.70 26.56 -19.18
N GLY A 300 1.88 27.46 -18.21
CA GLY A 300 1.46 28.86 -18.25
C GLY A 300 2.58 29.82 -17.86
N VAL A 301 3.83 29.42 -18.12
CA VAL A 301 5.03 30.20 -17.81
C VAL A 301 5.14 31.37 -18.77
N THR A 302 5.44 32.56 -18.24
CA THR A 302 5.58 33.80 -19.03
C THR A 302 6.80 34.62 -18.64
N THR A 303 7.39 34.32 -17.49
CA THR A 303 8.67 34.86 -17.06
C THR A 303 9.78 33.92 -17.51
N ASP A 304 10.95 34.48 -17.80
CA ASP A 304 12.14 33.72 -18.16
C ASP A 304 13.26 34.14 -17.22
N LEU A 305 13.64 33.24 -16.30
CA LEU A 305 14.66 33.52 -15.29
C LEU A 305 15.84 32.59 -15.50
N ASP A 306 16.99 33.16 -15.80
CA ASP A 306 18.22 32.43 -16.10
C ASP A 306 19.10 32.30 -14.85
N LEU A 307 19.89 31.23 -14.78
CA LEU A 307 20.77 30.95 -13.65
C LEU A 307 22.24 30.96 -14.08
N PHE A 308 23.06 31.78 -13.43
CA PHE A 308 24.48 31.93 -13.71
C PHE A 308 25.33 31.65 -12.47
N LEU A 309 26.54 31.14 -12.70
CA LEU A 309 27.64 31.16 -11.74
C LEU A 309 28.75 32.07 -12.25
N VAL A 310 29.13 33.06 -11.46
CA VAL A 310 30.18 34.04 -11.78
C VAL A 310 31.36 33.86 -10.84
N ASP A 311 32.57 33.65 -11.34
CA ASP A 311 33.78 33.65 -10.52
C ASP A 311 34.03 35.06 -9.99
N SER A 312 34.03 35.23 -8.67
CA SER A 312 34.16 36.54 -8.03
C SER A 312 35.53 37.18 -8.24
N VAL A 313 36.54 36.41 -8.65
CA VAL A 313 37.90 36.90 -8.88
C VAL A 313 38.11 37.36 -10.31
N THR A 314 37.64 36.57 -11.29
CA THR A 314 37.81 36.92 -12.72
C THR A 314 36.66 37.73 -13.27
N GLY A 315 35.49 37.70 -12.62
CA GLY A 315 34.25 38.29 -13.11
C GLY A 315 33.59 37.49 -14.24
N SER A 316 34.15 36.35 -14.62
CA SER A 316 33.66 35.53 -15.74
C SER A 316 32.50 34.63 -15.33
N VAL A 317 31.54 34.44 -16.23
CA VAL A 317 30.53 33.37 -16.10
C VAL A 317 31.21 32.02 -16.32
N VAL A 318 31.12 31.13 -15.34
CA VAL A 318 31.74 29.80 -15.37
C VAL A 318 30.75 28.65 -15.59
N ALA A 319 29.46 28.91 -15.35
CA ALA A 319 28.35 28.05 -15.72
C ALA A 319 27.09 28.88 -15.91
N VAL A 320 26.19 28.44 -16.80
CA VAL A 320 24.93 29.11 -17.12
C VAL A 320 23.88 28.07 -17.49
N SER A 321 22.64 28.35 -17.14
CA SER A 321 21.43 27.71 -17.65
C SER A 321 20.49 28.83 -18.08
N ASN A 322 20.18 28.88 -19.36
CA ASN A 322 19.43 29.95 -20.02
C ASN A 322 18.41 29.37 -21.01
N ASN A 323 17.66 28.36 -20.56
CA ASN A 323 16.65 27.75 -21.41
C ASN A 323 15.48 28.71 -21.56
N ASP A 324 14.96 28.87 -22.79
CA ASP A 324 13.72 29.59 -22.99
C ASP A 324 12.59 28.90 -22.21
N ASN A 325 12.10 29.51 -21.12
CA ASN A 325 11.02 28.90 -20.35
C ASN A 325 9.64 29.11 -21.01
N PRO A 326 9.23 30.33 -21.38
CA PRO A 326 7.89 30.59 -21.93
C PRO A 326 7.68 29.96 -23.32
N GLY A 327 6.70 29.06 -23.45
CA GLY A 327 6.28 28.52 -24.74
C GLY A 327 7.26 27.54 -25.40
N VAL A 328 8.34 27.16 -24.71
CA VAL A 328 9.31 26.14 -25.16
C VAL A 328 9.39 25.00 -24.14
N THR A 329 9.93 25.25 -22.94
CA THR A 329 9.94 24.23 -21.88
C THR A 329 8.67 24.26 -21.04
N ASP A 330 8.04 25.43 -20.89
CA ASP A 330 6.82 25.65 -20.11
C ASP A 330 6.94 25.14 -18.66
N ASN A 331 8.18 25.13 -18.16
CA ASN A 331 8.58 24.75 -16.82
C ASN A 331 9.34 25.92 -16.16
N THR A 332 9.21 26.06 -14.85
CA THR A 332 9.85 27.10 -14.05
C THR A 332 11.15 26.58 -13.46
N PHE A 333 12.12 26.19 -14.30
CA PHE A 333 13.29 25.43 -13.86
C PHE A 333 14.57 25.77 -14.63
N GLU A 334 15.64 26.09 -13.91
CA GLU A 334 17.00 26.18 -14.45
C GLU A 334 17.99 25.44 -13.55
N ALA A 335 19.09 24.92 -14.11
CA ALA A 335 20.08 24.18 -13.33
C ALA A 335 21.52 24.40 -13.79
N VAL A 336 22.40 24.71 -12.85
CA VAL A 336 23.85 24.87 -13.10
C VAL A 336 24.66 23.89 -12.27
N SER A 337 25.76 23.42 -12.85
CA SER A 337 26.75 22.57 -12.19
C SER A 337 28.16 23.05 -12.56
N TYR A 338 29.03 23.19 -11.57
CA TYR A 338 30.41 23.62 -11.76
C TYR A 338 31.34 23.00 -10.73
N THR A 339 32.55 22.60 -11.15
CA THR A 339 33.61 22.12 -10.24
C THR A 339 34.77 23.11 -10.24
N ASN A 340 35.18 23.55 -9.05
CA ASN A 340 36.31 24.44 -8.88
C ASN A 340 37.64 23.70 -9.13
N ASN A 341 38.18 23.80 -10.34
CA ASN A 341 39.46 23.19 -10.73
C ASN A 341 40.59 24.22 -10.85
N THR A 342 40.49 25.37 -10.18
CA THR A 342 41.43 26.48 -10.33
C THR A 342 42.77 26.28 -9.60
N GLY A 343 42.94 25.17 -8.88
CA GLY A 343 44.09 24.91 -8.01
C GLY A 343 44.04 25.65 -6.67
N SER A 344 42.97 26.39 -6.39
CA SER A 344 42.82 27.24 -5.21
C SER A 344 41.37 27.33 -4.74
N THR A 345 41.15 27.69 -3.48
CA THR A 345 39.81 28.06 -2.99
C THR A 345 39.33 29.33 -3.70
N ARG A 346 38.08 29.32 -4.18
CA ARG A 346 37.48 30.41 -4.97
C ARG A 346 36.08 30.73 -4.47
N THR A 347 35.64 31.96 -4.62
CA THR A 347 34.23 32.34 -4.41
C THR A 347 33.54 32.46 -5.76
N TYR A 348 32.34 31.88 -5.86
CA TYR A 348 31.47 32.00 -7.02
C TYR A 348 30.15 32.59 -6.59
N ASN A 349 29.66 33.59 -7.32
CA ASN A 349 28.38 34.21 -7.09
C ASN A 349 27.31 33.49 -7.92
N VAL A 350 26.26 33.03 -7.24
CA VAL A 350 25.00 32.67 -7.88
C VAL A 350 24.31 33.98 -8.31
N VAL A 351 23.94 34.08 -9.57
CA VAL A 351 23.23 35.23 -10.14
C VAL A 351 21.98 34.73 -10.86
N VAL A 352 20.84 35.37 -10.60
CA VAL A 352 19.57 35.06 -11.29
C VAL A 352 19.26 36.20 -12.25
N GLY A 353 19.38 35.95 -13.55
CA GLY A 353 19.05 36.88 -14.61
C GLY A 353 17.56 36.85 -14.94
N ARG A 354 17.10 37.85 -15.68
CA ARG A 354 15.77 37.86 -16.27
C ARG A 354 15.95 38.12 -17.76
N PHE A 355 15.50 37.16 -18.55
CA PHE A 355 15.50 37.27 -19.99
C PHE A 355 14.20 37.92 -20.49
N GLY A 356 14.33 38.79 -21.49
CA GLY A 356 13.18 39.42 -22.15
C GLY A 356 12.53 40.55 -21.34
N SER A 357 11.38 41.05 -21.82
CA SER A 357 10.78 42.30 -21.32
C SER A 357 9.62 42.12 -20.33
N THR A 358 9.37 40.91 -19.84
CA THR A 358 8.27 40.65 -18.90
C THR A 358 8.59 41.20 -17.51
N ALA A 359 7.93 42.29 -17.13
CA ALA A 359 8.10 42.96 -15.83
C ALA A 359 7.43 42.23 -14.65
N ARG A 360 7.46 40.89 -14.62
CA ARG A 360 6.90 40.11 -13.51
C ARG A 360 7.93 39.89 -12.42
N SER A 361 7.47 39.79 -11.18
CA SER A 361 8.33 39.55 -10.02
C SER A 361 7.90 38.30 -9.27
N PRO A 362 8.04 37.11 -9.88
CA PRO A 362 7.61 35.88 -9.22
C PRO A 362 8.43 35.65 -7.95
N ARG A 363 7.80 34.99 -6.97
CA ARG A 363 8.54 34.32 -5.89
C ARG A 363 9.46 33.28 -6.53
N PHE A 364 10.69 33.14 -6.04
CA PHE A 364 11.60 32.11 -6.54
C PHE A 364 12.51 31.59 -5.43
N ARG A 365 13.07 30.41 -5.68
CA ARG A 365 14.03 29.74 -4.81
C ARG A 365 15.19 29.21 -5.64
N VAL A 366 16.39 29.37 -5.13
CA VAL A 366 17.59 28.66 -5.58
C VAL A 366 17.97 27.63 -4.51
N VAL A 367 18.07 26.36 -4.90
CA VAL A 367 18.35 25.23 -4.01
C VAL A 367 19.65 24.55 -4.41
N SER A 368 20.55 24.37 -3.46
CA SER A 368 21.75 23.53 -3.60
C SER A 368 21.34 22.08 -3.77
N ASN A 369 21.96 21.39 -4.72
CA ASN A 369 21.77 19.97 -4.95
C ASN A 369 23.08 19.21 -4.70
N ARG A 370 23.33 18.85 -3.43
CA ARG A 370 24.54 18.12 -3.00
C ARG A 370 25.84 18.82 -3.41
N SER A 371 25.87 20.15 -3.34
CA SER A 371 27.12 20.91 -3.47
C SER A 371 28.13 20.42 -2.43
N ALA A 372 29.40 20.30 -2.82
CA ALA A 372 30.45 19.69 -2.00
C ALA A 372 31.69 20.59 -1.93
N GLY A 373 32.39 20.56 -0.79
CA GLY A 373 33.59 21.40 -0.59
C GLY A 373 33.30 22.89 -0.44
N VAL A 374 32.05 23.29 -0.18
CA VAL A 374 31.67 24.66 0.17
C VAL A 374 32.11 24.94 1.61
N THR A 375 32.87 26.02 1.80
CA THR A 375 33.47 26.40 3.10
C THR A 375 32.92 27.70 3.65
N ALA A 376 32.31 28.54 2.82
CA ALA A 376 31.56 29.72 3.26
C ALA A 376 30.41 30.01 2.30
N ALA A 377 29.37 30.66 2.82
CA ALA A 377 28.27 31.23 2.06
C ALA A 377 28.04 32.66 2.55
N GLU A 378 27.72 33.57 1.64
CA GLU A 378 27.44 34.97 1.95
C GLU A 378 26.16 35.10 2.78
N ARG A 379 25.10 34.40 2.38
CA ARG A 379 23.81 34.39 3.07
C ARG A 379 23.71 33.16 3.97
N THR A 380 23.70 33.40 5.28
CA THR A 380 23.68 32.32 6.30
C THR A 380 22.50 32.39 7.27
N VAL A 381 21.69 33.45 7.19
CA VAL A 381 20.53 33.70 8.04
C VAL A 381 19.41 34.35 7.23
N THR A 382 18.17 33.98 7.56
CA THR A 382 16.95 34.62 7.03
C THR A 382 16.94 36.10 7.43
N SER A 383 16.57 36.99 6.49
CA SER A 383 16.55 38.44 6.70
C SER A 383 15.49 39.11 5.85
N GLY A 384 14.72 40.03 6.44
CA GLY A 384 13.59 40.66 5.76
C GLY A 384 12.58 39.63 5.27
N THR A 385 12.30 39.65 3.97
CA THR A 385 11.41 38.68 3.29
C THR A 385 12.15 37.46 2.71
N ASP A 386 13.47 37.43 2.79
CA ASP A 386 14.30 36.41 2.16
C ASP A 386 14.57 35.28 3.16
N VAL A 387 14.32 34.05 2.72
CA VAL A 387 14.43 32.84 3.54
C VAL A 387 15.63 32.02 3.11
N ILE A 388 16.44 31.58 4.07
CA ILE A 388 17.64 30.77 3.85
C ILE A 388 17.49 29.41 4.53
N GLY A 389 17.81 28.32 3.82
CA GLY A 389 17.96 26.99 4.41
C GLY A 389 17.03 25.89 3.86
N PRO A 390 15.72 26.11 3.66
CA PRO A 390 14.81 25.07 3.18
C PRO A 390 15.19 24.51 1.80
N THR A 391 15.52 23.22 1.70
CA THR A 391 15.94 22.56 0.45
C THR A 391 14.92 21.58 -0.10
N SER A 392 13.82 21.39 0.61
CA SER A 392 12.77 20.44 0.30
C SER A 392 11.75 20.99 -0.72
N PHE A 393 11.41 20.22 -1.76
CA PHE A 393 10.41 20.52 -2.79
C PHE A 393 10.08 19.26 -3.63
N GLY A 394 8.92 19.24 -4.30
CA GLY A 394 8.50 18.14 -5.18
C GLY A 394 7.64 17.10 -4.48
N HIS A 395 7.47 15.92 -5.10
CA HIS A 395 6.60 14.85 -4.60
C HIS A 395 7.02 14.33 -3.21
N ASN A 396 8.31 14.42 -2.87
CA ASN A 396 8.83 14.02 -1.55
C ASN A 396 8.31 14.88 -0.39
N MET A 397 7.62 15.99 -0.67
CA MET A 397 7.03 16.90 0.31
C MET A 397 5.52 17.07 0.14
N THR A 398 4.90 16.39 -0.85
CA THR A 398 3.46 16.52 -1.06
C THR A 398 2.70 16.18 0.22
N PRO A 399 1.66 16.93 0.61
CA PRO A 399 0.91 16.68 1.86
C PRO A 399 0.27 15.30 1.99
N LYS A 400 0.24 14.52 0.89
CA LYS A 400 -0.27 13.14 0.86
C LYS A 400 0.80 12.08 1.11
N ALA A 401 2.08 12.42 1.00
CA ALA A 401 3.20 11.53 1.32
C ALA A 401 3.65 11.72 2.77
N GLY A 402 4.35 10.71 3.29
CA GLY A 402 5.20 10.84 4.47
C GLY A 402 6.63 11.21 4.05
N SER A 403 7.05 12.44 4.32
CA SER A 403 8.40 12.94 4.08
C SER A 403 9.36 12.60 5.22
N ILE A 404 10.41 11.83 4.92
CA ILE A 404 11.23 11.18 5.94
C ILE A 404 12.64 11.77 6.02
N ALA A 405 12.95 12.40 7.16
CA ALA A 405 14.29 12.85 7.50
C ALA A 405 15.16 11.73 8.10
N ALA A 406 16.48 11.93 8.09
CA ALA A 406 17.47 10.96 8.52
C ALA A 406 18.04 11.28 9.92
N LEU A 407 18.10 10.25 10.79
CA LEU A 407 18.77 10.29 12.10
C LEU A 407 19.88 9.24 12.16
N PRO A 408 21.12 9.59 12.54
CA PRO A 408 22.22 8.62 12.56
C PRO A 408 21.89 7.41 13.45
N TYR A 409 22.17 6.19 13.00
CA TYR A 409 21.87 4.94 13.73
C TYR A 409 22.41 4.91 15.18
N ASN A 410 23.52 5.60 15.41
CA ASN A 410 24.27 5.63 16.66
C ASN A 410 24.04 6.90 17.50
N SER A 411 23.10 7.77 17.09
CA SER A 411 22.84 9.03 17.77
C SER A 411 21.34 9.31 17.86
N ASN A 412 20.94 10.06 18.88
CA ASN A 412 19.56 10.54 19.03
C ASN A 412 19.51 12.05 19.31
N THR A 413 20.62 12.77 19.13
CA THR A 413 20.77 14.16 19.58
C THR A 413 20.64 15.18 18.46
N ALA A 414 20.92 14.79 17.21
CA ALA A 414 20.83 15.64 16.03
C ALA A 414 20.50 14.82 14.79
N PRO A 415 19.69 15.35 13.85
CA PRO A 415 19.50 14.73 12.54
C PRO A 415 20.77 14.78 11.71
N GLU A 416 20.81 13.97 10.66
CA GLU A 416 21.87 14.03 9.66
C GLU A 416 21.95 15.43 9.05
N THR A 417 23.18 15.90 8.83
CA THR A 417 23.42 17.29 8.39
C THR A 417 23.00 17.50 6.94
N TYR A 418 23.07 16.45 6.12
CA TYR A 418 22.67 16.46 4.72
C TYR A 418 21.15 16.32 4.53
N SER A 419 20.41 15.86 5.54
CA SER A 419 18.96 15.65 5.44
C SER A 419 18.27 16.99 5.15
N SER A 420 17.53 17.05 4.05
CA SER A 420 16.88 18.28 3.59
C SER A 420 16.01 18.92 4.66
N ARG A 421 15.88 20.24 4.57
CA ARG A 421 15.04 21.05 5.47
C ARG A 421 13.78 21.51 4.75
N GLY A 422 12.65 21.40 5.44
CA GLY A 422 11.42 22.08 5.04
C GLY A 422 11.44 23.58 5.39
N PRO A 423 10.34 24.29 5.10
CA PRO A 423 9.17 23.80 4.39
C PRO A 423 9.32 23.84 2.85
N ALA A 424 8.54 23.00 2.17
CA ALA A 424 8.18 23.17 0.76
C ALA A 424 6.96 24.09 0.65
N ASN A 425 6.90 24.92 -0.38
CA ASN A 425 5.83 25.89 -0.61
C ASN A 425 5.02 25.50 -1.85
N TYR A 426 3.69 25.58 -1.78
CA TYR A 426 2.76 25.23 -2.86
C TYR A 426 1.87 26.44 -3.17
N CYS A 427 1.99 27.00 -4.36
CA CYS A 427 1.25 28.22 -4.74
C CYS A 427 0.15 27.95 -5.78
N TRP A 428 0.15 26.75 -6.38
CA TRP A 428 -0.72 26.35 -7.47
C TRP A 428 -1.39 25.02 -7.18
N LEU A 429 -2.56 24.78 -7.78
CA LEU A 429 -3.15 23.44 -7.78
C LEU A 429 -2.21 22.43 -8.48
N PRO A 430 -2.32 21.12 -8.22
CA PRO A 430 -1.54 20.11 -8.95
C PRO A 430 -1.77 20.20 -10.46
N VAL A 431 -0.77 19.81 -11.25
CA VAL A 431 -0.85 19.80 -12.72
C VAL A 431 -2.09 19.07 -13.23
N ASN A 432 -2.65 19.53 -14.35
CA ASN A 432 -3.78 18.88 -15.02
C ASN A 432 -3.55 18.81 -16.53
N GLY A 433 -2.81 17.80 -16.95
CA GLY A 433 -2.23 17.74 -18.28
C GLY A 433 -1.40 18.98 -18.59
N THR A 434 -1.41 19.41 -19.84
CA THR A 434 -0.69 20.60 -20.31
C THR A 434 -1.49 21.89 -20.15
N THR A 435 -2.51 21.91 -19.30
CA THR A 435 -3.34 23.10 -19.08
C THR A 435 -2.83 23.88 -17.86
N PRO A 436 -2.55 25.19 -17.98
CA PRO A 436 -2.27 26.03 -16.83
C PRO A 436 -3.39 25.95 -15.80
N VAL A 437 -3.02 25.78 -14.53
CA VAL A 437 -3.98 25.68 -13.43
C VAL A 437 -4.05 26.97 -12.62
N THR A 438 -5.07 27.09 -11.77
CA THR A 438 -5.31 28.28 -10.96
C THR A 438 -4.40 28.32 -9.73
N ALA A 439 -4.00 29.52 -9.33
CA ALA A 439 -3.29 29.78 -8.08
C ALA A 439 -4.19 29.48 -6.85
N LEU A 440 -3.56 29.09 -5.73
CA LEU A 440 -4.25 28.85 -4.45
C LEU A 440 -4.65 30.16 -3.71
N GLY A 441 -4.33 31.32 -4.28
CA GLY A 441 -4.49 32.63 -3.64
C GLY A 441 -3.35 32.93 -2.66
N ASN A 442 -3.20 32.10 -1.64
CA ASN A 442 -2.03 32.09 -0.75
C ASN A 442 -1.26 30.78 -0.93
N CYS A 443 0.07 30.84 -0.93
CA CYS A 443 0.86 29.62 -0.94
C CYS A 443 0.62 28.84 0.37
N ALA A 444 0.32 27.56 0.24
CA ALA A 444 0.38 26.59 1.34
C ALA A 444 1.83 26.16 1.56
N ALA A 445 2.11 25.59 2.73
CA ALA A 445 3.41 25.02 3.04
C ALA A 445 3.23 23.68 3.75
N ASP A 446 4.09 22.74 3.44
CA ASP A 446 4.23 21.49 4.20
C ASP A 446 5.71 21.18 4.45
N THR A 447 5.98 20.25 5.36
CA THR A 447 7.33 20.03 5.88
C THR A 447 7.56 18.57 6.24
N ILE A 448 8.74 18.28 6.78
CA ILE A 448 9.14 16.94 7.24
C ILE A 448 8.08 16.36 8.18
N ASP A 449 7.73 15.10 7.96
CA ASP A 449 6.72 14.41 8.76
C ASP A 449 7.32 13.79 10.00
N ILE A 450 8.39 13.04 9.82
CA ILE A 450 9.04 12.29 10.87
C ILE A 450 10.48 11.97 10.49
N THR A 451 11.32 11.70 11.48
CA THR A 451 12.70 11.24 11.27
C THR A 451 12.83 9.76 11.60
N ALA A 452 13.52 9.01 10.75
CA ALA A 452 13.78 7.58 10.93
C ALA A 452 15.29 7.26 10.83
N THR A 453 15.63 6.01 11.15
CA THR A 453 17.02 5.54 11.27
C THR A 453 17.75 5.60 9.94
N ASP A 454 18.90 6.25 9.96
CA ASP A 454 19.89 6.32 8.90
C ASP A 454 21.17 5.55 9.26
N GLY A 455 21.98 5.16 8.28
CA GLY A 455 23.23 4.43 8.49
C GLY A 455 22.99 3.00 8.94
N GLY A 456 21.81 2.46 8.61
CA GLY A 456 21.36 1.12 8.98
C GLY A 456 22.30 0.06 8.44
N ALA A 457 22.61 -0.92 9.28
CA ALA A 457 23.35 -2.11 8.87
C ALA A 457 22.61 -2.87 7.75
N ASN A 458 23.34 -3.32 6.73
CA ASN A 458 22.84 -4.18 5.65
C ASN A 458 23.92 -5.17 5.20
N SER A 459 23.62 -6.00 4.18
CA SER A 459 24.56 -7.02 3.70
C SER A 459 25.59 -6.57 2.65
N PHE A 460 25.39 -5.44 1.95
CA PHE A 460 26.22 -5.11 0.78
C PHE A 460 26.31 -3.63 0.36
N PHE A 461 25.37 -2.77 0.75
CA PHE A 461 25.16 -1.46 0.12
C PHE A 461 25.63 -0.29 0.99
N GLY A 462 26.08 0.78 0.34
CA GLY A 462 26.53 2.01 0.99
C GLY A 462 28.03 1.96 1.31
N SER A 463 28.41 2.21 2.56
CA SER A 463 29.81 2.27 2.99
C SER A 463 30.14 1.13 3.94
N PHE A 464 31.23 0.40 3.67
CA PHE A 464 31.74 -0.60 4.59
C PHE A 464 32.48 0.08 5.75
N SER A 465 31.96 -0.05 6.97
CA SER A 465 32.53 0.59 8.16
C SER A 465 32.65 -0.41 9.30
N GLY A 466 33.87 -0.56 9.83
CA GLY A 466 34.20 -1.55 10.83
C GLY A 466 34.16 -2.96 10.24
N SER A 467 33.02 -3.64 10.37
CA SER A 467 32.79 -5.01 9.89
C SER A 467 31.44 -5.22 9.21
N THR A 468 30.74 -4.14 8.87
CA THR A 468 29.36 -4.21 8.36
C THR A 468 29.13 -3.10 7.33
N TRP A 469 28.37 -3.41 6.29
CA TRP A 469 27.89 -2.44 5.32
C TRP A 469 26.82 -1.55 5.97
N ARG A 470 26.89 -0.25 5.67
CA ARG A 470 25.95 0.74 6.19
C ARG A 470 25.40 1.58 5.06
N PHE A 471 24.09 1.57 4.92
CA PHE A 471 23.39 2.40 3.96
C PHE A 471 23.02 3.74 4.60
N TYR A 472 23.52 4.82 4.03
CA TYR A 472 23.31 6.19 4.50
C TYR A 472 22.43 6.98 3.52
N GLY A 473 21.70 7.95 4.06
CA GLY A 473 20.78 8.82 3.35
C GLY A 473 19.37 8.79 3.93
N THR A 474 18.58 9.81 3.62
CA THR A 474 17.12 9.71 3.77
C THR A 474 16.55 8.49 3.04
N SER A 475 17.25 8.00 2.00
CA SER A 475 16.99 6.75 1.29
C SER A 475 16.97 5.51 2.18
N GLN A 476 17.75 5.47 3.27
CA GLN A 476 17.70 4.43 4.28
C GLN A 476 16.60 4.69 5.32
N ALA A 477 16.35 5.96 5.65
CA ALA A 477 15.35 6.32 6.66
C ALA A 477 13.91 6.03 6.18
N ALA A 478 13.59 6.35 4.92
CA ALA A 478 12.26 6.14 4.33
C ALA A 478 11.75 4.69 4.42
N PRO A 479 12.50 3.64 4.00
CA PRO A 479 12.04 2.25 4.07
C PRO A 479 11.85 1.75 5.50
N HIS A 480 12.58 2.29 6.49
CA HIS A 480 12.30 1.99 7.90
C HIS A 480 10.93 2.53 8.34
N ALA A 481 10.59 3.77 7.97
CA ALA A 481 9.27 4.34 8.27
C ALA A 481 8.13 3.58 7.56
N ALA A 482 8.37 3.16 6.31
CA ALA A 482 7.45 2.32 5.55
C ALA A 482 7.26 0.93 6.17
N GLY A 483 8.34 0.32 6.69
CA GLY A 483 8.26 -0.92 7.46
C GLY A 483 7.37 -0.78 8.70
N VAL A 484 7.50 0.32 9.45
CA VAL A 484 6.61 0.60 10.60
C VAL A 484 5.16 0.78 10.13
N ALA A 485 4.94 1.42 8.98
CA ALA A 485 3.61 1.55 8.39
C ALA A 485 3.01 0.19 8.00
N ALA A 486 3.82 -0.77 7.58
CA ALA A 486 3.36 -2.13 7.31
C ALA A 486 2.86 -2.82 8.60
N LEU A 487 3.58 -2.67 9.71
CA LEU A 487 3.14 -3.15 11.02
C LEU A 487 1.82 -2.48 11.45
N GLN A 488 1.72 -1.16 11.26
CA GLN A 488 0.51 -0.38 11.54
C GLN A 488 -0.70 -0.86 10.70
N LYS A 489 -0.49 -1.11 9.40
CA LYS A 489 -1.54 -1.60 8.48
C LYS A 489 -1.99 -3.02 8.80
N GLN A 490 -1.09 -3.91 9.22
CA GLN A 490 -1.49 -5.22 9.72
C GLN A 490 -2.34 -5.08 10.99
N TYR A 491 -1.93 -4.22 11.93
CA TYR A 491 -2.63 -4.03 13.20
C TYR A 491 -4.03 -3.42 13.02
N ARG A 492 -4.18 -2.46 12.09
CA ARG A 492 -5.43 -1.73 11.82
C ARG A 492 -5.65 -1.51 10.32
N PRO A 493 -6.08 -2.53 9.57
CA PRO A 493 -6.18 -2.47 8.10
C PRO A 493 -7.17 -1.44 7.57
N CYS A 494 -8.16 -1.05 8.39
CA CYS A 494 -9.15 -0.04 8.04
C CYS A 494 -8.62 1.41 8.03
N ARG A 495 -7.40 1.66 8.54
CA ARG A 495 -6.89 3.02 8.74
C ARG A 495 -6.49 3.65 7.42
N THR A 496 -6.90 4.89 7.21
CA THR A 496 -6.55 5.67 6.01
C THR A 496 -5.07 6.06 6.02
N PRO A 497 -4.46 6.38 4.86
CA PRO A 497 -3.09 6.89 4.79
C PRO A 497 -2.83 8.06 5.73
N ALA A 498 -3.71 9.06 5.72
CA ALA A 498 -3.61 10.23 6.60
C ALA A 498 -3.59 9.85 8.09
N GLN A 499 -4.38 8.85 8.50
CA GLN A 499 -4.40 8.38 9.90
C GLN A 499 -3.11 7.63 10.28
N ILE A 500 -2.51 6.88 9.35
CA ILE A 500 -1.23 6.19 9.57
C ILE A 500 -0.10 7.22 9.74
N LEU A 501 -0.01 8.18 8.83
CA LEU A 501 0.99 9.26 8.89
C LEU A 501 0.82 10.12 10.15
N ALA A 502 -0.41 10.49 10.49
CA ALA A 502 -0.69 11.24 11.72
C ALA A 502 -0.24 10.48 12.98
N ALA A 503 -0.44 9.17 13.03
CA ALA A 503 0.03 8.35 14.15
C ALA A 503 1.56 8.26 14.20
N GLN A 504 2.25 8.21 13.06
CA GLN A 504 3.72 8.28 13.03
C GLN A 504 4.22 9.65 13.53
N ARG A 505 3.67 10.76 13.04
CA ARG A 505 3.99 12.12 13.50
C ARG A 505 3.82 12.25 15.02
N ALA A 506 2.69 11.78 15.55
CA ALA A 506 2.38 11.86 16.97
C ALA A 506 3.24 10.93 17.85
N SER A 507 3.82 9.88 17.26
CA SER A 507 4.71 8.96 17.99
C SER A 507 6.11 9.52 18.26
N GLY A 508 6.47 10.62 17.59
CA GLY A 508 7.84 11.09 17.52
C GLY A 508 8.40 11.53 18.87
N VAL A 509 9.64 11.11 19.14
CA VAL A 509 10.42 11.56 20.30
C VAL A 509 11.29 12.74 19.86
N PRO A 510 11.27 13.87 20.59
CA PRO A 510 12.07 15.05 20.23
C PRO A 510 13.56 14.72 20.01
N ILE A 511 14.15 15.29 18.95
CA ILE A 511 15.58 15.17 18.63
C ILE A 511 16.24 16.52 18.94
N GLY A 512 16.91 16.60 20.09
CA GLY A 512 17.54 17.85 20.54
C GLY A 512 16.56 19.04 20.56
N SER A 513 17.03 20.21 20.14
CA SER A 513 16.23 21.43 19.97
C SER A 513 15.89 21.73 18.50
N PHE A 514 15.97 20.72 17.62
CA PHE A 514 15.74 20.92 16.19
C PHE A 514 14.26 21.20 15.89
N PRO A 515 13.97 22.16 14.98
CA PRO A 515 12.60 22.51 14.64
C PRO A 515 11.92 21.43 13.79
N LYS A 516 10.60 21.53 13.67
CA LYS A 516 9.79 20.63 12.82
C LYS A 516 10.30 20.58 11.38
N ASP A 517 10.82 21.69 10.86
CA ASP A 517 11.39 21.75 9.51
C ASP A 517 12.65 20.91 9.31
N ALA A 518 13.30 20.49 10.40
CA ALA A 518 14.46 19.61 10.37
C ALA A 518 14.12 18.15 10.70
N VAL A 519 13.12 17.91 11.57
CA VAL A 519 12.89 16.58 12.16
C VAL A 519 11.42 16.11 12.19
N GLY A 520 10.49 16.92 11.70
CA GLY A 520 9.07 16.63 11.75
C GLY A 520 8.56 16.41 13.17
N GLY A 521 7.82 15.31 13.39
CA GLY A 521 7.39 14.88 14.72
C GLY A 521 8.53 14.45 15.65
N GLY A 522 9.78 14.35 15.16
CA GLY A 522 10.93 13.81 15.88
C GLY A 522 11.29 12.40 15.41
N ARG A 523 12.00 11.65 16.25
CA ARG A 523 12.39 10.26 15.98
C ARG A 523 11.17 9.34 16.09
N LEU A 524 10.84 8.65 15.01
CA LEU A 524 9.74 7.66 14.97
C LEU A 524 9.87 6.62 16.11
N GLN A 525 8.74 6.29 16.74
CA GLN A 525 8.64 5.19 17.72
C GLN A 525 7.55 4.21 17.31
N ALA A 526 7.94 3.05 16.81
CA ALA A 526 7.02 2.06 16.27
C ALA A 526 5.93 1.63 17.27
N PRO A 527 6.22 1.39 18.58
CA PRO A 527 5.18 0.99 19.51
C PRO A 527 4.10 2.06 19.72
N ALA A 528 4.50 3.33 19.80
CA ALA A 528 3.58 4.47 19.97
C ALA A 528 2.82 4.77 18.67
N ALA A 529 3.46 4.60 17.51
CA ALA A 529 2.81 4.74 16.21
C ALA A 529 1.69 3.69 16.01
N ILE A 530 1.86 2.48 16.55
CA ILE A 530 0.84 1.42 16.49
C ILE A 530 -0.27 1.65 17.51
N SER A 531 0.04 1.91 18.79
CA SER A 531 -0.99 2.14 19.81
C SER A 531 -1.78 3.43 19.60
N GLY A 532 -1.21 4.43 18.93
CA GLY A 532 -1.90 5.66 18.56
C GLY A 532 -3.04 5.46 17.55
N LEU A 533 -3.17 4.28 16.94
CA LEU A 533 -4.25 3.99 15.99
C LEU A 533 -5.51 3.50 16.71
N ALA A 534 -6.60 4.23 16.49
CA ALA A 534 -7.91 3.83 16.98
C ALA A 534 -8.30 2.41 16.50
N ALA A 535 -9.11 1.70 17.28
CA ALA A 535 -9.67 0.38 16.90
C ALA A 535 -10.57 0.49 15.67
N CYS A 536 -10.46 -0.45 14.73
CA CYS A 536 -11.34 -0.46 13.56
C CYS A 536 -12.81 -0.58 14.00
N PRO A 537 -13.75 0.11 13.32
CA PRO A 537 -15.17 -0.13 13.54
C PRO A 537 -15.46 -1.62 13.28
N ALA A 538 -16.40 -2.21 14.04
CA ALA A 538 -16.86 -3.56 13.75
C ALA A 538 -17.48 -3.58 12.34
N SER A 539 -16.87 -4.33 11.42
CA SER A 539 -17.43 -4.48 10.07
C SER A 539 -18.68 -5.35 10.15
N PRO A 540 -19.83 -4.93 9.58
CA PRO A 540 -21.05 -5.72 9.63
C PRO A 540 -20.96 -7.01 8.81
N TRP A 541 -19.93 -7.12 7.95
CA TRP A 541 -19.62 -8.31 7.17
C TRP A 541 -18.46 -9.15 7.71
N ALA A 542 -17.88 -8.84 8.89
CA ALA A 542 -16.86 -9.70 9.48
C ALA A 542 -17.42 -11.13 9.75
N PRO A 543 -16.61 -12.19 9.64
CA PRO A 543 -15.17 -12.23 9.33
C PRO A 543 -14.84 -12.10 7.83
N PHE A 544 -15.84 -11.89 6.97
CA PHE A 544 -15.62 -11.80 5.52
C PHE A 544 -14.94 -10.49 5.11
N GLY A 545 -14.33 -10.46 3.92
CA GLY A 545 -13.75 -9.23 3.37
C GLY A 545 -14.78 -8.26 2.77
N SER A 546 -16.01 -8.72 2.50
CA SER A 546 -17.11 -7.93 1.93
C SER A 546 -18.46 -8.62 2.07
N TRP A 547 -19.55 -7.89 1.82
CA TRP A 547 -20.89 -8.48 1.66
C TRP A 547 -20.95 -9.55 0.55
N SER A 548 -20.25 -9.33 -0.57
CA SER A 548 -20.21 -10.30 -1.67
C SER A 548 -19.58 -11.63 -1.23
N ALA A 549 -18.46 -11.56 -0.50
CA ALA A 549 -17.78 -12.75 0.02
C ALA A 549 -18.65 -13.52 1.02
N MET A 550 -19.35 -12.79 1.92
CA MET A 550 -20.31 -13.38 2.85
C MET A 550 -21.46 -14.08 2.09
N VAL A 551 -22.08 -13.39 1.13
CA VAL A 551 -23.20 -13.93 0.34
C VAL A 551 -22.77 -15.18 -0.41
N ASP A 552 -21.60 -15.16 -1.06
CA ASP A 552 -21.08 -16.31 -1.79
C ASP A 552 -20.88 -17.53 -0.89
N ARG A 553 -20.29 -17.32 0.30
CA ARG A 553 -20.04 -18.39 1.25
C ARG A 553 -21.34 -18.99 1.79
N ILE A 554 -22.22 -18.16 2.35
CA ILE A 554 -23.49 -18.61 2.94
C ILE A 554 -24.36 -19.31 1.89
N TYR A 555 -24.43 -18.74 0.68
CA TYR A 555 -25.20 -19.32 -0.40
C TYR A 555 -24.63 -20.68 -0.83
N THR A 556 -23.31 -20.81 -0.91
CA THR A 556 -22.65 -22.08 -1.23
C THR A 556 -22.87 -23.14 -0.15
N ASP A 557 -22.77 -22.78 1.13
CA ASP A 557 -23.01 -23.69 2.25
C ASP A 557 -24.46 -24.20 2.25
N MET A 558 -25.43 -23.30 2.07
CA MET A 558 -26.85 -23.66 2.09
C MET A 558 -27.30 -24.40 0.82
N ILE A 559 -26.92 -23.90 -0.36
CA ILE A 559 -27.47 -24.38 -1.64
C ILE A 559 -26.57 -25.42 -2.31
N GLY A 560 -25.28 -25.47 -1.95
CA GLY A 560 -24.30 -26.39 -2.54
C GLY A 560 -23.73 -25.91 -3.89
N LYS A 561 -23.98 -24.65 -4.27
CA LYS A 561 -23.42 -23.98 -5.46
C LYS A 561 -23.37 -22.47 -5.23
N ALA A 562 -22.54 -21.76 -5.99
CA ALA A 562 -22.46 -20.30 -5.93
C ALA A 562 -23.76 -19.60 -6.40
N PRO A 563 -24.06 -18.39 -5.92
CA PRO A 563 -25.18 -17.59 -6.42
C PRO A 563 -24.88 -17.05 -7.83
N THR A 564 -25.93 -16.81 -8.61
CA THR A 564 -25.79 -16.04 -9.86
C THR A 564 -25.49 -14.57 -9.56
N SER A 565 -24.94 -13.82 -10.52
CA SER A 565 -24.61 -12.40 -10.35
C SER A 565 -25.81 -11.54 -9.91
N SER A 566 -27.01 -11.83 -10.46
CA SER A 566 -28.24 -11.14 -10.07
C SER A 566 -28.64 -11.44 -8.62
N GLN A 567 -28.57 -12.72 -8.21
CA GLN A 567 -28.86 -13.10 -6.81
C GLN A 567 -27.87 -12.47 -5.83
N ARG A 568 -26.57 -12.51 -6.16
CA ARG A 568 -25.53 -11.88 -5.35
C ARG A 568 -25.82 -10.39 -5.17
N THR A 569 -26.05 -9.68 -6.26
CA THR A 569 -26.33 -8.23 -6.26
C THR A 569 -27.58 -7.92 -5.42
N GLY A 570 -28.65 -8.70 -5.59
CA GLY A 570 -29.88 -8.54 -4.81
C GLY A 570 -29.66 -8.67 -3.29
N TYR A 571 -28.93 -9.70 -2.85
CA TYR A 571 -28.62 -9.87 -1.43
C TYR A 571 -27.66 -8.81 -0.89
N VAL A 572 -26.60 -8.47 -1.63
CA VAL A 572 -25.65 -7.44 -1.25
C VAL A 572 -26.34 -6.08 -1.06
N ASN A 573 -27.25 -5.70 -1.95
CA ASN A 573 -27.99 -4.45 -1.83
C ASN A 573 -28.86 -4.43 -0.56
N ARG A 574 -29.53 -5.53 -0.24
CA ARG A 574 -30.40 -5.62 0.93
C ARG A 574 -29.62 -5.63 2.25
N LEU A 575 -28.49 -6.34 2.29
CA LEU A 575 -27.56 -6.36 3.43
C LEU A 575 -26.94 -4.97 3.66
N SER A 576 -26.50 -4.32 2.58
CA SER A 576 -25.94 -2.96 2.63
C SER A 576 -26.97 -1.94 3.12
N ALA A 577 -28.24 -2.10 2.77
CA ALA A 577 -29.34 -1.25 3.23
C ALA A 577 -29.86 -1.60 4.65
N GLY A 578 -29.34 -2.64 5.31
CA GLY A 578 -29.81 -3.09 6.62
C GLY A 578 -31.20 -3.77 6.61
N SER A 579 -31.82 -3.92 5.44
CA SER A 579 -33.12 -4.56 5.25
C SER A 579 -33.08 -6.11 5.32
N LEU A 580 -31.88 -6.68 5.34
CA LEU A 580 -31.61 -8.10 5.51
C LEU A 580 -30.41 -8.25 6.44
N THR A 581 -30.49 -9.17 7.40
CA THR A 581 -29.35 -9.55 8.26
C THR A 581 -28.66 -10.81 7.72
N PRO A 582 -27.41 -11.11 8.10
CA PRO A 582 -26.76 -12.38 7.74
C PRO A 582 -27.58 -13.62 8.15
N GLY A 583 -28.15 -13.60 9.36
CA GLY A 583 -29.08 -14.65 9.81
C GLY A 583 -30.36 -14.70 8.98
N GLY A 584 -30.88 -13.54 8.57
CA GLY A 584 -32.01 -13.44 7.65
C GLY A 584 -31.72 -14.06 6.28
N LEU A 585 -30.51 -13.88 5.73
CA LEU A 585 -30.09 -14.53 4.49
C LEU A 585 -30.12 -16.06 4.62
N VAL A 586 -29.59 -16.62 5.70
CA VAL A 586 -29.67 -18.07 5.94
C VAL A 586 -31.12 -18.52 6.07
N ALA A 587 -31.97 -17.79 6.79
CA ALA A 587 -33.37 -18.13 6.96
C ALA A 587 -34.13 -18.12 5.62
N GLU A 588 -33.88 -17.14 4.75
CA GLU A 588 -34.46 -17.10 3.40
C GLU A 588 -33.99 -18.28 2.55
N LEU A 589 -32.69 -18.60 2.55
CA LEU A 589 -32.15 -19.73 1.79
C LEU A 589 -32.64 -21.08 2.33
N ARG A 590 -32.79 -21.21 3.65
CA ARG A 590 -33.36 -22.37 4.34
C ARG A 590 -34.80 -22.63 3.88
N ARG A 591 -35.56 -21.60 3.55
CA ARG A 591 -36.94 -21.72 3.04
C ARG A 591 -37.04 -21.67 1.51
N SER A 592 -35.92 -21.69 0.80
CA SER A 592 -35.89 -21.74 -0.65
C SER A 592 -36.58 -23.00 -1.20
N SER A 593 -37.07 -22.92 -2.44
CA SER A 593 -37.68 -24.06 -3.13
C SER A 593 -36.73 -25.25 -3.23
N ASP A 594 -35.41 -25.04 -3.30
CA ASP A 594 -34.45 -26.13 -3.28
C ASP A 594 -34.46 -26.88 -1.95
N HIS A 595 -34.43 -26.16 -0.82
CA HIS A 595 -34.44 -26.77 0.51
C HIS A 595 -35.73 -27.52 0.78
N VAL A 596 -36.86 -26.82 0.63
CA VAL A 596 -38.21 -27.39 0.87
C VAL A 596 -38.43 -28.65 0.05
N ASN A 597 -37.94 -28.65 -1.20
CA ASN A 597 -38.09 -29.80 -2.06
C ASN A 597 -37.05 -30.88 -1.78
N ASN A 598 -35.76 -30.58 -1.62
CA ASN A 598 -34.67 -31.57 -1.69
C ASN A 598 -34.01 -31.90 -0.35
N VAL A 599 -34.07 -31.01 0.64
CA VAL A 599 -33.38 -31.15 1.92
C VAL A 599 -34.35 -31.59 3.01
N ASP A 600 -35.41 -30.84 3.23
CA ASP A 600 -36.33 -31.06 4.36
C ASP A 600 -36.94 -32.46 4.40
N PRO A 601 -37.40 -33.03 3.28
CA PRO A 601 -37.99 -34.36 3.31
C PRO A 601 -36.98 -35.43 3.71
N VAL A 602 -35.70 -35.27 3.32
CA VAL A 602 -34.63 -36.20 3.70
C VAL A 602 -34.35 -36.09 5.19
N THR A 603 -34.25 -34.86 5.72
CA THR A 603 -34.06 -34.63 7.16
C THR A 603 -35.20 -35.23 7.99
N ARG A 604 -36.46 -35.08 7.54
CA ARG A 604 -37.62 -35.71 8.19
C ARG A 604 -37.58 -37.23 8.15
N LEU A 605 -37.09 -37.85 7.05
CA LEU A 605 -36.96 -39.32 7.00
C LEU A 605 -36.02 -39.86 8.07
N TYR A 606 -34.91 -39.18 8.38
CA TYR A 606 -34.02 -39.61 9.48
C TYR A 606 -34.72 -39.66 10.82
N ARG A 607 -35.52 -38.64 11.15
CA ARG A 607 -36.31 -38.63 12.39
C ARG A 607 -37.40 -39.70 12.35
N ALA A 608 -38.13 -39.81 11.25
CA ALA A 608 -39.21 -40.77 11.10
C ALA A 608 -38.74 -42.23 11.21
N TYR A 609 -37.60 -42.57 10.61
CA TYR A 609 -37.04 -43.92 10.64
C TYR A 609 -36.23 -44.22 11.90
N PHE A 610 -35.36 -43.30 12.31
CA PHE A 610 -34.30 -43.63 13.26
C PHE A 610 -34.39 -42.87 14.58
N LEU A 611 -35.35 -41.94 14.72
CA LEU A 611 -35.54 -41.12 15.93
C LEU A 611 -34.26 -40.38 16.36
N ARG A 612 -33.40 -40.03 15.41
CA ARG A 612 -32.12 -39.35 15.67
C ARG A 612 -31.91 -38.18 14.73
N ILE A 613 -31.03 -37.28 15.15
CA ILE A 613 -30.50 -36.20 14.31
C ILE A 613 -29.68 -36.87 13.18
N PRO A 614 -29.81 -36.43 11.91
CA PRO A 614 -28.95 -36.93 10.84
C PRO A 614 -27.48 -36.67 11.17
N ASP A 615 -26.61 -37.60 10.78
CA ASP A 615 -25.18 -37.33 10.71
C ASP A 615 -24.86 -36.51 9.44
N LYS A 616 -23.83 -35.66 9.49
CA LYS A 616 -23.44 -34.79 8.37
C LYS A 616 -23.25 -35.56 7.06
N GLY A 617 -22.42 -36.60 7.07
CA GLY A 617 -22.06 -37.35 5.86
C GLY A 617 -23.27 -38.04 5.23
N GLY A 618 -24.14 -38.64 6.04
CA GLY A 618 -25.38 -39.26 5.59
C GLY A 618 -26.36 -38.26 4.99
N LEU A 619 -26.60 -37.13 5.68
CA LEU A 619 -27.51 -36.10 5.17
C LEU A 619 -27.00 -35.50 3.85
N GLU A 620 -25.71 -35.14 3.77
CA GLU A 620 -25.10 -34.63 2.53
C GLU A 620 -25.18 -35.65 1.38
N PHE A 621 -25.00 -36.94 1.66
CA PHE A 621 -25.15 -38.00 0.68
C PHE A 621 -26.56 -38.04 0.08
N TRP A 622 -27.60 -38.07 0.92
CA TRP A 622 -28.98 -38.20 0.45
C TRP A 622 -29.52 -36.92 -0.20
N ILE A 623 -29.10 -35.75 0.27
CA ILE A 623 -29.35 -34.47 -0.42
C ILE A 623 -28.76 -34.50 -1.83
N ARG A 624 -27.52 -35.01 -1.99
CA ARG A 624 -26.90 -35.15 -3.32
C ARG A 624 -27.66 -36.10 -4.24
N GLN A 625 -28.20 -37.20 -3.71
CA GLN A 625 -29.08 -38.09 -4.49
C GLN A 625 -30.31 -37.36 -5.06
N ARG A 626 -30.85 -36.40 -4.30
CA ARG A 626 -31.98 -35.59 -4.72
C ARG A 626 -31.60 -34.47 -5.68
N ARG A 627 -30.61 -33.65 -5.31
CA ARG A 627 -30.18 -32.48 -6.07
C ARG A 627 -29.52 -32.84 -7.40
N THR A 628 -28.64 -33.85 -7.41
CA THR A 628 -27.79 -34.16 -8.57
C THR A 628 -28.35 -35.31 -9.41
N HIS A 629 -28.86 -36.36 -8.76
CA HIS A 629 -29.30 -37.57 -9.46
C HIS A 629 -30.82 -37.64 -9.65
N GLY A 630 -31.57 -36.63 -9.22
CA GLY A 630 -33.03 -36.55 -9.39
C GLY A 630 -33.81 -37.68 -8.72
N ARG A 631 -33.23 -38.35 -7.71
CA ARG A 631 -33.88 -39.47 -7.02
C ARG A 631 -35.13 -39.00 -6.28
N LYS A 632 -36.21 -39.75 -6.43
CA LYS A 632 -37.47 -39.50 -5.72
C LYS A 632 -37.34 -39.85 -4.24
N LEU A 633 -38.10 -39.17 -3.38
CA LEU A 633 -38.07 -39.40 -1.94
C LEU A 633 -38.42 -40.85 -1.57
N ASN A 634 -39.42 -41.45 -2.23
CA ASN A 634 -39.78 -42.86 -2.01
C ASN A 634 -38.60 -43.81 -2.21
N TRP A 635 -37.74 -43.54 -3.21
CA TRP A 635 -36.55 -44.35 -3.44
C TRP A 635 -35.55 -44.26 -2.29
N ILE A 636 -35.36 -43.07 -1.73
CA ILE A 636 -34.53 -42.87 -0.53
C ILE A 636 -35.16 -43.60 0.67
N SER A 637 -36.46 -43.43 0.87
CA SER A 637 -37.21 -44.07 1.94
C SER A 637 -37.13 -45.61 1.87
N ASP A 638 -37.20 -46.19 0.68
CA ASP A 638 -37.03 -47.64 0.48
C ASP A 638 -35.62 -48.11 0.83
N ASN A 639 -34.58 -47.30 0.57
CA ASN A 639 -33.23 -47.62 1.01
C ASN A 639 -33.11 -47.57 2.54
N PHE A 640 -33.76 -46.62 3.21
CA PHE A 640 -33.78 -46.54 4.68
C PHE A 640 -34.47 -47.76 5.28
N ALA A 641 -35.64 -48.16 4.76
CA ALA A 641 -36.37 -49.34 5.21
C ALA A 641 -35.59 -50.66 5.02
N ASN A 642 -34.69 -50.72 4.04
CA ASN A 642 -33.87 -51.89 3.76
C ASN A 642 -32.49 -51.86 4.44
N SER A 643 -32.14 -50.75 5.08
CA SER A 643 -30.83 -50.54 5.72
C SER A 643 -30.60 -51.49 6.89
N SER A 644 -29.33 -51.78 7.17
CA SER A 644 -28.94 -52.53 8.37
C SER A 644 -29.33 -51.79 9.65
N GLU A 645 -29.29 -50.45 9.66
CA GLU A 645 -29.74 -49.64 10.80
C GLU A 645 -31.22 -49.89 11.13
N PHE A 646 -32.09 -49.90 10.12
CA PHE A 646 -33.52 -50.19 10.32
C PHE A 646 -33.75 -51.61 10.83
N LYS A 647 -33.10 -52.60 10.20
CA LYS A 647 -33.23 -54.02 10.56
C LYS A 647 -32.72 -54.28 11.98
N ASN A 648 -31.61 -53.67 12.38
CA ASN A 648 -31.05 -53.81 13.72
C ASN A 648 -31.92 -53.11 14.77
N LYS A 649 -32.51 -51.97 14.44
CA LYS A 649 -33.32 -51.21 15.39
C LYS A 649 -34.69 -51.84 15.66
N TYR A 650 -35.34 -52.41 14.65
CA TYR A 650 -36.73 -52.85 14.75
C TYR A 650 -36.96 -54.35 14.48
N GLY A 651 -35.95 -55.08 14.02
CA GLY A 651 -36.06 -56.50 13.71
C GLY A 651 -37.01 -56.82 12.55
N SER A 652 -37.52 -58.06 12.54
CA SER A 652 -38.51 -58.51 11.56
C SER A 652 -39.93 -58.20 12.04
N LEU A 653 -40.56 -57.19 11.43
CA LEU A 653 -41.94 -56.81 11.73
C LEU A 653 -42.90 -57.38 10.67
N SER A 654 -44.11 -57.75 11.07
CA SER A 654 -45.22 -57.94 10.12
C SER A 654 -45.64 -56.58 9.53
N ASN A 655 -46.42 -56.58 8.44
CA ASN A 655 -46.89 -55.33 7.84
C ASN A 655 -47.75 -54.51 8.81
N ARG A 656 -48.64 -55.18 9.57
CA ARG A 656 -49.46 -54.52 10.58
C ARG A 656 -48.63 -53.94 11.73
N ALA A 657 -47.72 -54.73 12.30
CA ALA A 657 -46.85 -54.28 13.38
C ALA A 657 -45.95 -53.11 12.94
N PHE A 658 -45.48 -53.13 11.69
CA PHE A 658 -44.76 -52.00 11.10
C PHE A 658 -45.62 -50.75 11.06
N VAL A 659 -46.85 -50.80 10.53
CA VAL A 659 -47.76 -49.64 10.46
C VAL A 659 -48.08 -49.08 11.85
N GLU A 660 -48.37 -49.95 12.81
CA GLU A 660 -48.64 -49.56 14.20
C GLU A 660 -47.43 -48.84 14.84
N LEU A 661 -46.22 -49.35 14.61
CA LEU A 661 -44.98 -48.70 15.06
C LEU A 661 -44.74 -47.34 14.39
N VAL A 662 -45.07 -47.20 13.11
CA VAL A 662 -44.94 -45.92 12.38
C VAL A 662 -45.84 -44.85 12.99
N TYR A 663 -47.08 -45.19 13.35
CA TYR A 663 -47.97 -44.25 14.06
C TYR A 663 -47.34 -43.74 15.36
N GLN A 664 -46.77 -44.64 16.16
CA GLN A 664 -46.11 -44.26 17.41
C GLN A 664 -44.85 -43.42 17.17
N ASN A 665 -43.94 -43.87 16.33
CA ASN A 665 -42.64 -43.21 16.15
C ASN A 665 -42.74 -41.88 15.41
N VAL A 666 -43.65 -41.76 14.44
CA VAL A 666 -43.78 -40.56 13.60
C VAL A 666 -44.80 -39.60 14.20
N LEU A 667 -45.98 -40.07 14.60
CA LEU A 667 -47.05 -39.18 15.08
C LEU A 667 -47.10 -39.08 16.62
N GLY A 668 -46.47 -39.99 17.36
CA GLY A 668 -46.47 -39.99 18.82
C GLY A 668 -47.80 -40.45 19.42
N ARG A 669 -48.59 -41.21 18.66
CA ARG A 669 -49.91 -41.68 19.08
C ARG A 669 -50.23 -43.04 18.48
N THR A 670 -51.16 -43.76 19.09
CA THR A 670 -51.74 -44.97 18.49
C THR A 670 -52.55 -44.60 17.25
N GLY A 671 -52.42 -45.39 16.18
CA GLY A 671 -53.24 -45.22 14.98
C GLY A 671 -54.69 -45.63 15.22
N ASP A 672 -55.62 -44.99 14.52
CA ASP A 672 -57.00 -45.45 14.49
C ASP A 672 -57.12 -46.74 13.67
N ALA A 673 -58.15 -47.55 13.96
CA ALA A 673 -58.32 -48.84 13.30
C ALA A 673 -58.46 -48.72 11.77
N GLY A 674 -59.11 -47.66 11.28
CA GLY A 674 -59.29 -47.43 9.84
C GLY A 674 -57.96 -47.12 9.14
N GLY A 675 -57.17 -46.21 9.71
CA GLY A 675 -55.86 -45.84 9.21
C GLY A 675 -54.86 -47.00 9.24
N ILE A 676 -54.83 -47.80 10.31
CA ILE A 676 -53.97 -49.00 10.40
C ILE A 676 -54.37 -50.02 9.33
N ASN A 677 -55.66 -50.31 9.19
CA ASN A 677 -56.16 -51.26 8.19
C ASN A 677 -55.88 -50.80 6.75
N TYR A 678 -56.01 -49.51 6.47
CA TYR A 678 -55.72 -48.94 5.15
C TYR A 678 -54.26 -49.16 4.75
N TRP A 679 -53.30 -48.73 5.58
CA TRP A 679 -51.88 -48.86 5.25
C TRP A 679 -51.40 -50.31 5.27
N THR A 680 -51.89 -51.13 6.20
CA THR A 680 -51.61 -52.58 6.24
C THR A 680 -52.07 -53.25 4.95
N GLY A 681 -53.29 -52.97 4.52
CA GLY A 681 -53.83 -53.52 3.28
C GLY A 681 -53.06 -53.09 2.03
N LYS A 682 -52.50 -51.86 1.99
CA LYS A 682 -51.64 -51.40 0.89
C LYS A 682 -50.33 -52.20 0.81
N LEU A 683 -49.73 -52.52 1.96
CA LEU A 683 -48.51 -53.34 2.06
C LEU A 683 -48.80 -54.82 1.72
N ASP A 684 -49.88 -55.39 2.25
CA ASP A 684 -50.25 -56.79 2.02
C ASP A 684 -50.56 -57.05 0.54
N LYS A 685 -51.24 -56.11 -0.12
CA LYS A 685 -51.50 -56.14 -1.57
C LYS A 685 -50.30 -55.75 -2.43
N ARG A 686 -49.15 -55.40 -1.81
CA ARG A 686 -47.93 -54.90 -2.47
C ARG A 686 -48.15 -53.69 -3.39
N THR A 687 -49.20 -52.91 -3.12
CA THR A 687 -49.51 -51.66 -3.84
C THR A 687 -48.77 -50.44 -3.28
N ALA A 688 -48.11 -50.60 -2.14
CA ALA A 688 -47.16 -49.65 -1.57
C ALA A 688 -45.99 -50.42 -0.95
N SER A 689 -44.78 -49.85 -1.02
CA SER A 689 -43.62 -50.32 -0.26
C SER A 689 -43.64 -49.76 1.17
N ARG A 690 -42.83 -50.32 2.07
CA ARG A 690 -42.61 -49.70 3.41
C ARG A 690 -42.06 -48.28 3.30
N GLY A 691 -41.22 -47.99 2.30
CA GLY A 691 -40.76 -46.62 2.03
C GLY A 691 -41.88 -45.70 1.54
N SER A 692 -42.81 -46.22 0.73
CA SER A 692 -43.98 -45.44 0.29
C SER A 692 -44.89 -45.08 1.48
N VAL A 693 -45.10 -46.00 2.41
CA VAL A 693 -45.85 -45.72 3.66
C VAL A 693 -45.13 -44.65 4.48
N MET A 694 -43.84 -44.83 4.75
CA MET A 694 -43.06 -43.87 5.54
C MET A 694 -42.99 -42.49 4.93
N THR A 695 -42.86 -42.40 3.61
CA THR A 695 -42.94 -41.11 2.92
C THR A 695 -44.32 -40.47 3.10
N GLY A 696 -45.41 -41.25 3.04
CA GLY A 696 -46.76 -40.77 3.31
C GLY A 696 -46.93 -40.17 4.72
N PHE A 697 -46.34 -40.81 5.73
CA PHE A 697 -46.36 -40.29 7.10
C PHE A 697 -45.42 -39.09 7.30
N SER A 698 -44.18 -39.16 6.80
CA SER A 698 -43.18 -38.09 6.98
C SER A 698 -43.58 -36.80 6.26
N GLU A 699 -44.27 -36.93 5.12
CA GLU A 699 -44.71 -35.78 4.32
C GLU A 699 -46.17 -35.38 4.58
N SER A 700 -46.80 -35.99 5.58
CA SER A 700 -48.13 -35.57 6.05
C SER A 700 -48.09 -34.14 6.59
N SER A 701 -49.20 -33.41 6.46
CA SER A 701 -49.29 -32.04 6.98
C SER A 701 -49.08 -31.97 8.49
N GLU A 702 -49.46 -33.01 9.23
CA GLU A 702 -49.24 -33.14 10.68
C GLU A 702 -47.74 -33.22 10.99
N TYR A 703 -47.02 -34.17 10.38
CA TYR A 703 -45.61 -34.38 10.70
C TYR A 703 -44.71 -33.24 10.20
N LYS A 704 -45.00 -32.67 9.02
CA LYS A 704 -44.26 -31.50 8.52
C LYS A 704 -44.34 -30.32 9.48
N ARG A 705 -45.50 -30.07 10.10
CA ARG A 705 -45.66 -29.01 11.12
C ARG A 705 -44.90 -29.33 12.40
N LYS A 706 -44.97 -30.57 12.87
CA LYS A 706 -44.27 -31.01 14.09
C LYS A 706 -42.74 -30.95 13.97
N GLN A 707 -42.21 -31.05 12.75
CA GLN A 707 -40.78 -31.18 12.50
C GLN A 707 -40.11 -29.89 12.03
N VAL A 708 -40.81 -28.75 11.99
CA VAL A 708 -40.23 -27.50 11.45
C VAL A 708 -38.96 -27.09 12.19
N ALA A 709 -39.02 -26.98 13.52
CA ALA A 709 -37.88 -26.56 14.33
C ALA A 709 -36.72 -27.57 14.26
N GLU A 710 -37.03 -28.86 14.39
CA GLU A 710 -36.04 -29.94 14.31
C GLU A 710 -35.29 -29.96 12.96
N VAL A 711 -36.01 -29.75 11.86
CA VAL A 711 -35.39 -29.70 10.53
C VAL A 711 -34.55 -28.43 10.38
N ASP A 712 -35.04 -27.27 10.84
CA ASP A 712 -34.29 -26.01 10.77
C ASP A 712 -32.96 -26.09 11.52
N VAL A 713 -32.97 -26.55 12.77
CA VAL A 713 -31.75 -26.68 13.58
C VAL A 713 -30.78 -27.68 12.94
N SER A 714 -31.26 -28.86 12.52
CA SER A 714 -30.41 -29.88 11.90
C SER A 714 -29.71 -29.35 10.66
N VAL A 715 -30.46 -28.69 9.76
CA VAL A 715 -29.96 -28.24 8.47
C VAL A 715 -28.99 -27.07 8.64
N ILE A 716 -29.33 -26.08 9.49
CA ILE A 716 -28.47 -24.92 9.71
C ILE A 716 -27.11 -25.36 10.27
N TYR A 717 -27.10 -26.24 11.29
CA TYR A 717 -25.84 -26.77 11.85
C TYR A 717 -25.04 -27.56 10.81
N ILE A 718 -25.67 -28.54 10.16
CA ILE A 718 -24.94 -29.47 9.28
C ILE A 718 -24.35 -28.73 8.07
N LEU A 719 -25.09 -27.78 7.50
CA LEU A 719 -24.64 -27.09 6.28
C LEU A 719 -23.70 -25.92 6.57
N ASN A 720 -23.92 -25.13 7.64
CA ASN A 720 -23.05 -23.98 7.96
C ASN A 720 -21.84 -24.39 8.82
N LEU A 721 -22.05 -25.23 9.84
CA LEU A 721 -20.97 -25.70 10.70
C LEU A 721 -20.35 -27.04 10.26
N ARG A 722 -20.86 -27.69 9.21
CA ARG A 722 -20.22 -28.91 8.68
C ARG A 722 -20.08 -30.04 9.72
N ARG A 723 -20.97 -30.07 10.72
CA ARG A 723 -21.13 -31.12 11.74
C ARG A 723 -22.58 -31.21 12.21
N SER A 724 -22.98 -32.35 12.74
CA SER A 724 -24.28 -32.46 13.43
C SER A 724 -24.24 -31.74 14.78
N PRO A 725 -25.37 -31.15 15.24
CA PRO A 725 -25.46 -30.65 16.60
C PRO A 725 -25.40 -31.82 17.59
N SER A 726 -24.84 -31.57 18.76
CA SER A 726 -25.01 -32.46 19.92
C SER A 726 -26.48 -32.47 20.35
N THR A 727 -26.90 -33.51 21.09
CA THR A 727 -28.27 -33.60 21.61
C THR A 727 -28.65 -32.40 22.47
N ALA A 728 -27.70 -31.85 23.25
CA ALA A 728 -27.94 -30.68 24.08
C ALA A 728 -28.15 -29.41 23.25
N GLU A 729 -27.27 -29.14 22.28
CA GLU A 729 -27.41 -28.01 21.34
C GLU A 729 -28.73 -28.10 20.57
N PHE A 730 -29.06 -29.29 20.07
CA PHE A 730 -30.27 -29.54 19.32
C PHE A 730 -31.54 -29.27 20.14
N ASN A 731 -31.64 -29.87 21.34
CA ASN A 731 -32.82 -29.71 22.18
C ASN A 731 -33.02 -28.27 22.63
N ALA A 732 -31.92 -27.55 22.96
CA ALA A 732 -31.99 -26.16 23.34
C ALA A 732 -32.54 -25.29 22.20
N LEU A 733 -31.95 -25.38 21.01
CA LEU A 733 -32.36 -24.57 19.86
C LEU A 733 -33.74 -24.93 19.32
N VAL A 734 -34.14 -26.20 19.39
CA VAL A 734 -35.50 -26.61 19.04
C VAL A 734 -36.49 -26.00 20.03
N GLY A 735 -36.21 -26.05 21.34
CA GLY A 735 -37.02 -25.39 22.35
C GLY A 735 -37.15 -23.88 22.13
N ASP A 736 -36.06 -23.20 21.79
CA ASP A 736 -36.06 -21.77 21.48
C ASP A 736 -36.97 -21.42 20.28
N LEU A 737 -36.94 -22.23 19.22
CA LEU A 737 -37.76 -22.04 18.02
C LEU A 737 -39.24 -22.38 18.26
N GLU A 738 -39.54 -23.41 19.05
CA GLU A 738 -40.91 -23.82 19.36
C GLU A 738 -41.63 -22.81 20.26
N LEU A 739 -40.90 -22.09 21.11
CA LEU A 739 -41.47 -21.08 22.01
C LEU A 739 -41.78 -19.75 21.30
N THR A 740 -41.35 -19.55 20.04
CA THR A 740 -41.58 -18.40 19.12
C THR A 740 -41.33 -16.97 19.64
N ALA A 741 -41.32 -16.74 20.94
CA ALA A 741 -41.06 -15.48 21.63
C ALA A 741 -39.59 -15.33 22.06
N ILE A 742 -38.75 -16.35 21.82
CA ILE A 742 -37.35 -16.39 22.26
C ILE A 742 -36.40 -16.15 21.07
N LYS A 743 -36.46 -16.99 20.03
CA LYS A 743 -35.65 -16.82 18.82
C LYS A 743 -36.42 -17.22 17.57
N SER A 744 -36.18 -16.50 16.48
CA SER A 744 -36.54 -16.91 15.13
C SER A 744 -35.45 -17.77 14.47
N THR A 745 -35.76 -18.42 13.35
CA THR A 745 -34.75 -19.12 12.53
C THR A 745 -33.60 -18.18 12.11
N ALA A 746 -33.90 -16.90 11.88
CA ALA A 746 -32.90 -15.90 11.53
C ALA A 746 -31.98 -15.58 12.72
N ASP A 747 -32.50 -15.53 13.94
CA ASP A 747 -31.70 -15.29 15.15
C ASP A 747 -30.76 -16.48 15.42
N VAL A 748 -31.27 -17.72 15.35
CA VAL A 748 -30.47 -18.94 15.50
C VAL A 748 -29.35 -18.99 14.45
N ALA A 749 -29.66 -18.66 13.20
CA ALA A 749 -28.65 -18.63 12.14
C ALA A 749 -27.63 -17.49 12.33
N GLY A 750 -28.09 -16.32 12.79
CA GLY A 750 -27.23 -15.18 13.09
C GLY A 750 -26.21 -15.50 14.18
N ASP A 751 -26.66 -16.07 15.29
CA ASP A 751 -25.79 -16.51 16.39
C ASP A 751 -24.75 -17.54 15.93
N LEU A 752 -25.15 -18.47 15.06
CA LEU A 752 -24.25 -19.48 14.52
C LEU A 752 -23.18 -18.91 13.59
N ILE A 753 -23.56 -17.99 12.69
CA ILE A 753 -22.61 -17.35 11.77
C ILE A 753 -21.65 -16.42 12.52
N ALA A 754 -22.11 -15.80 13.61
CA ALA A 754 -21.27 -14.95 14.46
C ALA A 754 -20.39 -15.73 15.45
N SER A 755 -20.44 -17.07 15.44
CA SER A 755 -19.69 -17.90 16.37
C SER A 755 -18.24 -18.08 15.91
N ALA A 756 -17.31 -18.15 16.88
CA ALA A 756 -15.90 -18.46 16.63
C ALA A 756 -15.71 -19.79 15.87
N GLU A 757 -16.65 -20.75 16.04
CA GLU A 757 -16.62 -22.01 15.31
C GLU A 757 -16.90 -21.84 13.81
N TYR A 758 -17.80 -20.92 13.44
CA TYR A 758 -18.04 -20.60 12.04
C TYR A 758 -16.87 -19.80 11.46
N ASP A 759 -16.33 -18.83 12.21
CA ASP A 759 -15.16 -18.04 11.82
C ASP A 759 -13.96 -18.92 11.47
N SER A 760 -13.68 -19.95 12.28
CA SER A 760 -12.57 -20.90 12.04
C SER A 760 -12.66 -21.68 10.72
N LYS A 761 -13.80 -21.62 10.02
CA LYS A 761 -14.05 -22.31 8.74
C LYS A 761 -14.02 -21.35 7.56
N VAL A 762 -13.91 -20.05 7.79
CA VAL A 762 -13.77 -19.05 6.73
C VAL A 762 -12.25 -18.88 6.50
N PRO A 763 -11.75 -19.22 5.30
CA PRO A 763 -10.32 -19.13 4.99
C PRO A 763 -9.79 -17.70 4.97
#